data_AF-A0A947CTL2-F1
#
_entry.id   AF-A0A947CTL2-F1
#
_cell.length_a   1.000
_cell.length_b   1.000
_cell.length_c   1.000
_cell.angle_alpha   90.00
_cell.angle_beta   90.00
_cell.angle_gamma   90.00
#
_symmetry.space_group_name_H-M   'P 1'
#
loop_
_entity.id
_entity.type
_entity.pdbx_description
1 polymer ?
#
loop_
_entity_poly.entity_id
_entity_poly.type
_entity_poly.pdbx_seq_one_letter_code
_entity_poly.pdbx_strand_id
1 'polypeptide(L)'
;GSPATELSDQFSFSVALYEALYGTRPFSGRTIEDIRKSIDSGQTAEPKGRTVDVPSRLRRALVRGLAAKPEDRYPSMDAMLSELAKSTAGRRRYLAVAGLALVGIAAGVVAVKATISEPAAAPACADADERLRGVWSPERRAELARAFEGAQGFEGFAAEVDGYLLSWRKTYQHSCKVAQADRDREADHLVTLDCLLRRRDSLDSMLRVFADSDDAALDNAVMAAASLPPIISCADAKSLRSGVQPPATKAQVDEVARIRAVVDEVEVLGKALRLQNARDKARQAVSDAREVEYPPVLAEALVARADEISDVEPKEAIKLIEEAVLVAEEAGYDHMRAKGLVRLFAVQSRASTDHNMLDQLARRAESAVQRFGRDDSLLGQLRLLRAREDMKRGKLQSAEKLYEEALAIYQRVHGPEDLKVVDVYKGLARVASMRGNWEAAVAHQESALAIEKKHHPTSHPRVVLQVERLARTYTGLGDHERARRLMEATASFWATTRGKDLVEAALGEDSGKSAARKTVRGKVVDSAGRPVAGADVVAGKLVVADGLYLTSRSGGIVEARLRVARTTSADDGTFALDVADDADLFLAAEHADRGRSVPPEKAPISEGKPSARPFRLELRPFGRLEGRAEGADELPPGTTLYAGLVASRGSGVPLAQVVARKGEFNFGRLPAGRYVLRLVRANQDASNVESTEVEIRPGETTRTDVKLTATGQRIEVLVKLKGGGQVTASQVLLVEGEFDIERGGKAANTKLLSEPRLRSAFTNRSQPAVFSGVAPGQYSVCVVPLAGDVADRDFMKAVQDNIEDVEIHCQPTAVSSQSPTAVVVEVEGAYAPPAR
;
A
#
# COMPACT_ATOMS: atom_id res chain seq x y z
N GLY A 1 -21.29 -20.04 -32.50
CA GLY A 1 -19.96 -20.29 -33.09
C GLY A 1 -19.29 -21.38 -32.30
N SER A 2 -18.34 -22.09 -32.90
CA SER A 2 -17.48 -23.06 -32.20
C SER A 2 -16.55 -22.36 -31.19
N PRO A 3 -16.00 -23.07 -30.19
CA PRO A 3 -14.99 -22.51 -29.28
C PRO A 3 -13.79 -21.92 -30.01
N ALA A 4 -13.18 -20.88 -29.44
CA ALA A 4 -11.92 -20.33 -29.96
C ALA A 4 -10.82 -21.40 -29.88
N THR A 5 -10.01 -21.47 -30.93
CA THR A 5 -8.86 -22.38 -31.04
C THR A 5 -7.66 -21.60 -31.53
N GLU A 6 -6.49 -22.22 -31.54
CA GLU A 6 -5.27 -21.66 -32.13
C GLU A 6 -5.47 -21.21 -33.60
N LEU A 7 -6.41 -21.82 -34.33
CA LEU A 7 -6.78 -21.39 -35.69
C LEU A 7 -7.49 -20.03 -35.69
N SER A 8 -8.30 -19.72 -34.67
CA SER A 8 -8.91 -18.40 -34.47
C SER A 8 -7.87 -17.33 -34.12
N ASP A 9 -6.83 -17.72 -33.38
CA ASP A 9 -5.70 -16.85 -33.05
C ASP A 9 -4.86 -16.53 -34.30
N GLN A 10 -4.61 -17.52 -35.16
CA GLN A 10 -3.93 -17.31 -36.46
C GLN A 10 -4.66 -16.27 -37.33
N PHE A 11 -5.98 -16.30 -37.37
CA PHE A 11 -6.78 -15.33 -38.13
C PHE A 11 -6.66 -13.93 -37.54
N SER A 12 -6.83 -13.80 -36.22
CA SER A 12 -6.73 -12.52 -35.50
C SER A 12 -5.33 -11.90 -35.64
N PHE A 13 -4.29 -12.72 -35.51
CA PHE A 13 -2.90 -12.32 -35.73
C PHE A 13 -2.66 -11.87 -37.18
N SER A 14 -3.21 -12.59 -38.17
CA SER A 14 -3.08 -12.22 -39.58
C SER A 14 -3.78 -10.90 -39.90
N VAL A 15 -4.92 -10.61 -39.28
CA VAL A 15 -5.63 -9.33 -39.43
C VAL A 15 -4.78 -8.19 -38.87
N ALA A 16 -4.24 -8.35 -37.67
CA ALA A 16 -3.38 -7.34 -37.04
C ALA A 16 -2.09 -7.09 -37.83
N LEU A 17 -1.44 -8.15 -38.33
CA LEU A 17 -0.22 -8.04 -39.12
C LEU A 17 -0.49 -7.44 -40.52
N TYR A 18 -1.65 -7.72 -41.12
CA TYR A 18 -2.07 -7.07 -42.37
C TYR A 18 -2.29 -5.57 -42.18
N GLU A 19 -2.97 -5.17 -41.10
CA GLU A 19 -3.17 -3.75 -40.76
C GLU A 19 -1.85 -3.03 -40.48
N ALA A 20 -0.91 -3.69 -39.81
CA ALA A 20 0.43 -3.15 -39.58
C ALA A 20 1.25 -2.98 -40.87
N LEU A 21 1.15 -3.91 -41.82
CA LEU A 21 1.92 -3.88 -43.08
C LEU A 21 1.32 -2.95 -44.14
N TYR A 22 -0.01 -2.89 -44.24
CA TYR A 22 -0.72 -2.17 -45.29
C TYR A 22 -1.47 -0.92 -44.80
N GLY A 23 -1.43 -0.63 -43.49
CA GLY A 23 -2.09 0.53 -42.87
C GLY A 23 -3.63 0.50 -42.94
N THR A 24 -4.20 -0.62 -43.38
CA THR A 24 -5.64 -0.81 -43.60
C THR A 24 -6.02 -2.24 -43.26
N ARG A 25 -7.26 -2.46 -42.80
CA ARG A 25 -7.75 -3.81 -42.46
C ARG A 25 -7.99 -4.63 -43.73
N PRO A 26 -7.73 -5.96 -43.70
CA PRO A 26 -7.93 -6.83 -44.85
C PRO A 26 -9.40 -6.96 -45.25
N PHE A 27 -10.33 -6.91 -44.28
CA PHE A 27 -11.77 -6.99 -44.51
C PHE A 27 -12.45 -5.75 -43.93
N SER A 28 -13.31 -5.10 -44.71
CA SER A 28 -13.97 -3.85 -44.33
C SER A 28 -15.44 -3.86 -44.73
N GLY A 29 -16.31 -3.31 -43.89
CA GLY A 29 -17.75 -3.20 -44.13
C GLY A 29 -18.37 -2.15 -43.23
N ARG A 30 -19.53 -1.60 -43.61
CA ARG A 30 -20.26 -0.60 -42.81
C ARG A 30 -21.08 -1.25 -41.70
N THR A 31 -21.43 -2.53 -41.88
CA THR A 31 -22.14 -3.35 -40.91
C THR A 31 -21.39 -4.66 -40.63
N ILE A 32 -21.74 -5.34 -39.54
CA ILE A 32 -21.18 -6.67 -39.21
C ILE A 32 -21.47 -7.68 -40.33
N GLU A 33 -22.65 -7.61 -40.95
CA GLU A 33 -23.03 -8.46 -42.08
C GLU A 33 -22.13 -8.24 -43.30
N ASP A 34 -21.74 -6.98 -43.57
CA ASP A 34 -20.82 -6.64 -44.66
C ASP A 34 -19.41 -7.17 -44.41
N ILE A 35 -18.93 -7.06 -43.16
CA ILE A 35 -17.62 -7.61 -42.77
C ILE A 35 -17.64 -9.14 -42.90
N ARG A 36 -18.73 -9.80 -42.48
CA ARG A 36 -18.89 -11.25 -42.61
C ARG A 36 -18.87 -11.69 -44.07
N LYS A 37 -19.62 -11.03 -44.94
CA LYS A 37 -19.61 -11.28 -46.39
C LYS A 37 -18.21 -11.05 -47.00
N SER A 38 -17.49 -10.02 -46.54
CA SER A 38 -16.13 -9.75 -46.99
C SER A 38 -15.17 -10.87 -46.59
N ILE A 39 -15.25 -11.37 -45.34
CA ILE A 39 -14.48 -12.53 -44.87
C ILE A 39 -14.83 -13.78 -45.68
N ASP A 40 -16.11 -14.09 -45.84
CA ASP A 40 -16.59 -15.29 -46.54
C ASP A 40 -16.17 -15.31 -48.02
N SER A 41 -16.06 -14.14 -48.65
CA SER A 41 -15.57 -14.01 -50.03
C SER A 41 -14.06 -14.26 -50.20
N GLY A 42 -13.29 -14.17 -49.10
CA GLY A 42 -11.83 -14.26 -49.12
C GLY A 42 -11.12 -13.10 -49.84
N GLN A 43 -11.85 -12.09 -50.33
CA GLN A 43 -11.28 -10.93 -51.02
C GLN A 43 -10.82 -9.89 -50.00
N THR A 44 -9.50 -9.74 -49.87
CA THR A 44 -8.90 -8.68 -49.05
C THR A 44 -8.94 -7.34 -49.80
N ALA A 45 -9.20 -6.25 -49.10
CA ALA A 45 -9.16 -4.91 -49.69
C ALA A 45 -7.77 -4.60 -50.27
N GLU A 46 -7.72 -4.12 -51.53
CA GLU A 46 -6.47 -3.64 -52.14
C GLU A 46 -6.00 -2.36 -51.44
N PRO A 47 -4.71 -2.25 -51.06
CA PRO A 47 -4.18 -1.06 -50.40
C PRO A 47 -4.32 0.18 -51.31
N LYS A 48 -5.04 1.21 -50.86
CA LYS A 48 -5.11 2.51 -51.55
C LYS A 48 -3.97 3.40 -51.06
N GLY A 49 -2.91 3.51 -51.85
CA GLY A 49 -1.78 4.42 -51.58
C GLY A 49 -0.41 3.76 -51.76
N ARG A 50 0.64 4.58 -51.75
CA ARG A 50 2.05 4.27 -52.04
C ARG A 50 2.42 2.86 -51.57
N THR A 51 2.65 1.96 -52.52
CA THR A 51 2.89 0.53 -52.32
C THR A 51 4.02 0.30 -51.32
N VAL A 52 3.69 -0.16 -50.11
CA VAL A 52 4.65 -0.81 -49.22
C VAL A 52 5.07 -2.10 -49.93
N ASP A 53 6.34 -2.20 -50.31
CA ASP A 53 6.87 -3.33 -51.08
C ASP A 53 7.01 -4.56 -50.16
N VAL A 54 5.87 -5.23 -49.90
CA VAL A 54 5.81 -6.42 -49.04
C VAL A 54 6.29 -7.62 -49.85
N PRO A 55 7.35 -8.34 -49.41
CA PRO A 55 7.85 -9.52 -50.13
C PRO A 55 6.74 -10.51 -50.44
N SER A 56 6.70 -11.01 -51.68
CA SER A 56 5.62 -11.89 -52.15
C SER A 56 5.42 -13.14 -51.29
N ARG A 57 6.49 -13.65 -50.67
CA ARG A 57 6.44 -14.77 -49.71
C ARG A 57 5.74 -14.41 -48.41
N LEU A 58 6.00 -13.22 -47.88
CA LEU A 58 5.35 -12.71 -46.67
C LEU A 58 3.85 -12.50 -46.94
N ARG A 59 3.51 -11.89 -48.08
CA ARG A 59 2.11 -11.72 -48.51
C ARG A 59 1.37 -13.06 -48.63
N ARG A 60 1.96 -14.07 -49.27
CA ARG A 60 1.32 -15.41 -49.38
C ARG A 60 1.11 -16.06 -48.03
N ALA A 61 2.09 -15.96 -47.14
CA ALA A 61 1.98 -16.56 -45.82
C ALA A 61 0.85 -15.93 -44.99
N LEU A 62 0.72 -14.60 -45.09
CA LEU A 62 -0.30 -13.81 -44.43
C LEU A 62 -1.71 -14.08 -44.99
N VAL A 63 -1.87 -14.10 -46.31
CA VAL A 63 -3.16 -14.39 -46.96
C VAL A 63 -3.69 -15.78 -46.60
N ARG A 64 -2.80 -16.77 -46.44
CA ARG A 64 -3.20 -18.10 -45.96
C ARG A 64 -3.72 -18.09 -44.52
N GLY A 65 -3.12 -17.29 -43.62
CA GLY A 65 -3.62 -17.11 -42.26
C GLY A 65 -4.98 -16.38 -42.20
N LEU A 66 -5.31 -15.60 -43.22
CA LEU A 66 -6.61 -14.90 -43.40
C LEU A 66 -7.71 -15.77 -44.04
N ALA A 67 -7.47 -17.06 -44.29
CA ALA A 67 -8.49 -17.92 -44.90
C ALA A 67 -9.77 -17.99 -44.04
N ALA A 68 -10.93 -17.86 -44.66
CA ALA A 68 -12.23 -17.86 -43.97
C ALA A 68 -12.49 -19.18 -43.23
N LYS A 69 -12.16 -20.30 -43.88
CA LYS A 69 -12.25 -21.64 -43.31
C LYS A 69 -11.00 -21.96 -42.47
N PRO A 70 -11.15 -22.39 -41.20
CA PRO A 70 -10.02 -22.75 -40.34
C PRO A 70 -9.09 -23.82 -40.94
N GLU A 71 -9.64 -24.80 -41.66
CA GLU A 71 -8.91 -25.90 -42.29
C GLU A 71 -7.95 -25.47 -43.42
N ASP A 72 -8.17 -24.29 -44.00
CA ASP A 72 -7.32 -23.74 -45.07
C ASP A 72 -6.09 -22.97 -44.51
N ARG A 73 -6.03 -22.77 -43.19
CA ARG A 73 -4.94 -22.06 -42.49
C ARG A 73 -3.73 -22.98 -42.25
N TYR A 74 -2.83 -22.59 -41.35
CA TYR A 74 -1.71 -23.46 -40.97
C TYR A 74 -2.16 -24.45 -39.89
N PRO A 75 -1.59 -25.67 -39.85
CA PRO A 75 -1.93 -26.66 -38.83
C PRO A 75 -1.72 -26.18 -37.39
N SER A 76 -0.80 -25.24 -37.17
CA SER A 76 -0.53 -24.57 -35.89
C SER A 76 0.05 -23.17 -36.10
N MET A 77 0.04 -22.35 -35.04
CA MET A 77 0.63 -21.03 -35.00
C MET A 77 2.16 -21.10 -35.21
N ASP A 78 2.83 -22.10 -34.64
CA ASP A 78 4.26 -22.32 -34.85
C ASP A 78 4.62 -22.58 -36.33
N ALA A 79 3.76 -23.31 -37.06
CA ALA A 79 3.94 -23.55 -38.49
C ALA A 79 3.79 -22.25 -39.31
N MET A 80 2.85 -21.38 -38.93
CA MET A 80 2.66 -20.06 -39.52
C MET A 80 3.87 -19.15 -39.25
N LEU A 81 4.30 -19.05 -37.99
CA LEU A 81 5.45 -18.23 -37.58
C LEU A 81 6.74 -18.70 -38.26
N SER A 82 6.93 -20.01 -38.42
CA SER A 82 8.06 -20.59 -39.14
C SER A 82 8.08 -20.18 -40.62
N GLU A 83 6.92 -20.11 -41.29
CA GLU A 83 6.86 -19.67 -42.69
C GLU A 83 7.05 -18.16 -42.83
N LEU A 84 6.54 -17.37 -41.89
CA LEU A 84 6.81 -15.93 -41.80
C LEU A 84 8.31 -15.64 -41.57
N ALA A 85 8.98 -16.38 -40.69
CA ALA A 85 10.42 -16.25 -40.45
C ALA A 85 11.28 -16.58 -41.67
N LYS A 86 10.86 -17.51 -42.54
CA LYS A 86 11.57 -17.79 -43.81
C LYS A 86 11.49 -16.62 -44.79
N SER A 87 10.49 -15.74 -44.67
CA SER A 87 10.35 -14.56 -45.53
C SER A 87 11.32 -13.42 -45.18
N THR A 88 11.85 -13.40 -43.94
CA THR A 88 12.87 -12.44 -43.48
C THR A 88 14.31 -12.95 -43.68
N ALA A 89 14.48 -14.23 -44.03
CA ALA A 89 15.79 -14.90 -44.18
C ALA A 89 16.55 -14.59 -45.49
N GLY A 90 16.01 -13.77 -46.39
CA GLY A 90 16.63 -13.41 -47.68
C GLY A 90 17.99 -12.71 -47.57
N ARG A 91 18.31 -12.13 -46.41
CA ARG A 91 19.61 -11.47 -46.15
C ARG A 91 20.78 -12.43 -45.87
N ARG A 92 20.52 -13.71 -45.58
CA ARG A 92 21.58 -14.70 -45.27
C ARG A 92 22.17 -15.40 -46.51
N ARG A 93 21.50 -15.39 -47.67
CA ARG A 93 22.04 -15.98 -48.91
C ARG A 93 23.11 -15.11 -49.60
N TYR A 94 23.08 -13.79 -49.41
CA TYR A 94 24.12 -12.87 -49.89
C TYR A 94 25.47 -13.06 -49.18
N LEU A 95 25.44 -13.49 -47.91
CA LEU A 95 26.65 -13.74 -47.11
C LEU A 95 27.36 -15.05 -47.45
N ALA A 96 26.67 -16.02 -48.06
CA ALA A 96 27.28 -17.27 -48.51
C ALA A 96 28.08 -17.10 -49.82
N VAL A 97 27.71 -16.13 -50.67
CA VAL A 97 28.44 -15.81 -51.91
C VAL A 97 29.62 -14.86 -51.63
N ALA A 98 29.52 -14.01 -50.60
CA ALA A 98 30.63 -13.16 -50.16
C ALA A 98 31.79 -13.94 -49.48
N GLY A 99 31.51 -15.12 -48.93
CA GLY A 99 32.51 -15.97 -48.29
C GLY A 99 33.59 -16.52 -49.24
N LEU A 100 33.27 -16.69 -50.52
CA LEU A 100 34.22 -17.20 -51.53
C LEU A 100 35.11 -16.11 -52.15
N ALA A 101 34.74 -14.83 -52.02
CA ALA A 101 35.56 -13.71 -52.48
C ALA A 101 36.60 -13.25 -51.42
N LEU A 102 36.39 -13.58 -50.14
CA LEU A 102 37.26 -13.14 -49.03
C LEU A 102 38.62 -13.85 -48.96
N VAL A 103 38.78 -15.02 -49.58
CA VAL A 103 40.07 -15.72 -49.61
C VAL A 103 41.05 -15.08 -50.61
N GLY A 104 40.55 -14.49 -51.71
CA GLY A 104 41.38 -13.77 -52.67
C GLY A 104 41.76 -12.35 -52.23
N ILE A 105 40.89 -11.69 -51.46
CA ILE A 105 41.08 -10.29 -51.03
C ILE A 105 42.01 -10.20 -49.81
N ALA A 106 42.09 -11.23 -48.96
CA ALA A 106 42.99 -11.24 -47.79
C ALA A 106 44.48 -11.11 -48.17
N ALA A 107 44.89 -11.61 -49.35
CA ALA A 107 46.26 -11.47 -49.84
C ALA A 107 46.54 -10.07 -50.43
N GLY A 108 45.53 -9.40 -51.02
CA GLY A 108 45.68 -8.06 -51.60
C GLY A 108 45.58 -6.91 -50.58
N VAL A 109 44.84 -7.09 -49.50
CA VAL A 109 44.57 -6.03 -48.50
C VAL A 109 45.79 -5.74 -47.62
N VAL A 110 46.70 -6.71 -47.39
CA VAL A 110 47.91 -6.46 -46.60
C VAL A 110 48.85 -5.47 -47.30
N ALA A 111 48.85 -5.41 -48.64
CA ALA A 111 49.72 -4.50 -49.39
C ALA A 111 49.16 -3.07 -49.51
N VAL A 112 47.84 -2.88 -49.43
CA VAL A 112 47.18 -1.56 -49.60
C VAL A 112 46.93 -0.85 -48.26
N LYS A 113 46.85 -1.59 -47.13
CA LYS A 113 46.60 -1.00 -45.80
C LYS A 113 47.77 -0.20 -45.20
N ALA A 114 48.92 -0.13 -45.90
CA ALA A 114 50.08 0.64 -45.45
C ALA A 114 50.10 2.10 -45.96
N THR A 115 49.20 2.52 -46.86
CA THR A 115 49.31 3.86 -47.49
C THR A 115 48.07 4.73 -47.49
N ILE A 116 46.89 4.27 -47.07
CA ILE A 116 45.71 5.15 -46.94
C ILE A 116 44.87 4.72 -45.73
N SER A 117 44.95 5.48 -44.63
CA SER A 117 44.04 5.36 -43.49
C SER A 117 43.40 6.73 -43.22
N GLU A 118 42.21 6.94 -43.78
CA GLU A 118 41.23 7.83 -43.17
C GLU A 118 40.34 6.99 -42.23
N PRO A 119 40.01 7.47 -41.03
CA PRO A 119 39.14 6.74 -40.13
C PRO A 119 37.73 6.71 -40.71
N ALA A 120 37.19 5.51 -40.94
CA ALA A 120 35.79 5.33 -41.26
C ALA A 120 34.94 5.85 -40.09
N ALA A 121 34.17 6.91 -40.32
CA ALA A 121 33.22 7.45 -39.35
C ALA A 121 32.26 6.33 -38.89
N ALA A 122 32.05 6.21 -37.58
CA ALA A 122 31.10 5.26 -36.99
C ALA A 122 29.71 5.42 -37.64
N PRO A 123 28.92 4.34 -37.81
CA PRO A 123 27.56 4.46 -38.31
C PRO A 123 26.79 5.43 -37.43
N ALA A 124 26.21 6.45 -38.04
CA ALA A 124 25.61 7.56 -37.35
C ALA A 124 24.50 7.06 -36.38
N CYS A 125 24.46 7.56 -35.14
CA CYS A 125 23.65 7.07 -34.00
C CYS A 125 24.12 5.80 -33.26
N ALA A 126 25.34 5.29 -33.50
CA ALA A 126 25.88 4.12 -32.78
C ALA A 126 26.70 4.46 -31.52
N ASP A 127 26.88 5.74 -31.18
CA ASP A 127 27.67 6.24 -30.05
C ASP A 127 26.94 6.18 -28.69
N ALA A 128 25.80 5.50 -28.61
CA ALA A 128 25.03 5.34 -27.37
C ALA A 128 25.87 4.73 -26.22
N ASP A 129 26.63 3.68 -26.52
CA ASP A 129 27.47 3.00 -25.51
C ASP A 129 28.70 3.83 -25.13
N GLU A 130 29.20 4.67 -26.03
CA GLU A 130 30.26 5.63 -25.71
C GLU A 130 29.78 6.69 -24.72
N ARG A 131 28.54 7.17 -24.88
CA ARG A 131 27.94 8.16 -23.96
C ARG A 131 27.63 7.59 -22.58
N LEU A 132 27.45 6.27 -22.47
CA LEU A 132 27.22 5.56 -21.21
C LEU A 132 28.51 4.97 -20.61
N ARG A 133 29.65 5.17 -21.27
CA ARG A 133 30.95 4.61 -20.83
C ARG A 133 31.27 5.10 -19.42
N GLY A 134 31.64 4.17 -18.54
CA GLY A 134 32.02 4.46 -17.16
C GLY A 134 30.87 4.59 -16.16
N VAL A 135 29.60 4.69 -16.61
CA VAL A 135 28.44 4.77 -15.71
C VAL A 135 28.14 3.43 -15.06
N TRP A 136 28.08 2.36 -15.88
CA TRP A 136 27.77 1.00 -15.43
C TRP A 136 28.71 -0.02 -16.08
N SER A 137 30.01 0.10 -15.79
CA SER A 137 31.05 -0.81 -16.28
C SER A 137 31.12 -2.10 -15.45
N PRO A 138 31.76 -3.17 -15.94
CA PRO A 138 32.01 -4.38 -15.16
C PRO A 138 32.73 -4.09 -13.83
N GLU A 139 33.67 -3.14 -13.82
CA GLU A 139 34.40 -2.72 -12.63
C GLU A 139 33.48 -2.03 -11.62
N ARG A 140 32.63 -1.11 -12.08
CA ARG A 140 31.65 -0.41 -11.23
C ARG A 140 30.59 -1.37 -10.68
N ARG A 141 30.13 -2.32 -11.51
CA ARG A 141 29.22 -3.39 -11.08
C ARG A 141 29.86 -4.24 -9.98
N ALA A 142 31.13 -4.62 -10.14
CA ALA A 142 31.86 -5.39 -9.13
C ALA A 142 32.13 -4.58 -7.84
N GLU A 143 32.39 -3.28 -7.96
CA GLU A 143 32.52 -2.36 -6.82
C GLU A 143 31.23 -2.32 -5.98
N LEU A 144 30.09 -2.08 -6.62
CA LEU A 144 28.79 -2.08 -5.93
C LEU A 144 28.39 -3.47 -5.44
N ALA A 145 28.73 -4.55 -6.14
CA ALA A 145 28.48 -5.90 -5.65
C ALA A 145 29.17 -6.16 -4.31
N ARG A 146 30.41 -5.66 -4.14
CA ARG A 146 31.13 -5.73 -2.86
C ARG A 146 30.50 -4.88 -1.78
N ALA A 147 30.03 -3.67 -2.10
CA ALA A 147 29.31 -2.83 -1.15
C ALA A 147 28.07 -3.55 -0.57
N PHE A 148 27.42 -4.40 -1.37
CA PHE A 148 26.26 -5.19 -0.95
C PHE A 148 26.60 -6.49 -0.20
N GLU A 149 27.86 -6.81 0.11
CA GLU A 149 28.20 -8.09 0.80
C GLU A 149 27.53 -8.24 2.19
N GLY A 150 27.09 -7.15 2.82
CA GLY A 150 26.24 -7.14 4.03
C GLY A 150 24.74 -6.87 3.78
N ALA A 151 24.38 -6.40 2.59
CA ALA A 151 23.03 -6.01 2.20
C ALA A 151 22.35 -7.07 1.31
N GLN A 152 21.05 -6.96 1.11
CA GLN A 152 20.31 -7.87 0.21
C GLN A 152 19.87 -7.16 -1.07
N GLY A 153 19.80 -7.91 -2.17
CA GLY A 153 19.13 -7.43 -3.39
C GLY A 153 20.01 -6.77 -4.44
N PHE A 154 21.33 -6.99 -4.43
CA PHE A 154 22.23 -6.47 -5.47
C PHE A 154 21.79 -6.86 -6.88
N GLU A 155 21.42 -8.12 -7.12
CA GLU A 155 20.97 -8.56 -8.45
C GLU A 155 19.69 -7.85 -8.91
N GLY A 156 18.76 -7.59 -7.99
CA GLY A 156 17.56 -6.81 -8.30
C GLY A 156 17.89 -5.35 -8.61
N PHE A 157 18.79 -4.75 -7.83
CA PHE A 157 19.30 -3.40 -8.08
C PHE A 157 20.02 -3.31 -9.43
N ALA A 158 20.89 -4.27 -9.75
CA ALA A 158 21.61 -4.33 -11.02
C ALA A 158 20.65 -4.50 -12.20
N ALA A 159 19.62 -5.34 -12.06
CA ALA A 159 18.60 -5.53 -13.09
C ALA A 159 17.81 -4.24 -13.37
N GLU A 160 17.46 -3.46 -12.33
CA GLU A 160 16.81 -2.16 -12.47
C GLU A 160 17.71 -1.17 -13.24
N VAL A 161 18.98 -1.08 -12.88
CA VAL A 161 19.96 -0.23 -13.57
C VAL A 161 20.14 -0.66 -15.03
N ASP A 162 20.26 -1.97 -15.29
CA ASP A 162 20.38 -2.55 -16.64
C ASP A 162 19.15 -2.21 -17.50
N GLY A 163 17.94 -2.34 -16.93
CA GLY A 163 16.67 -2.00 -17.59
C GLY A 163 16.54 -0.50 -17.88
N TYR A 164 16.97 0.35 -16.94
CA TYR A 164 17.00 1.80 -17.11
C TYR A 164 17.91 2.23 -18.27
N LEU A 165 19.13 1.70 -18.30
CA LEU A 165 20.11 1.97 -19.36
C LEU A 165 19.67 1.39 -20.72
N LEU A 166 18.98 0.25 -20.74
CA LEU A 166 18.39 -0.27 -21.97
C LEU A 166 17.33 0.69 -22.54
N SER A 167 16.46 1.24 -21.69
CA SER A 167 15.47 2.24 -22.09
C SER A 167 16.14 3.51 -22.60
N TRP A 168 17.21 3.96 -21.92
CA TRP A 168 18.03 5.10 -22.35
C TRP A 168 18.56 4.91 -23.78
N ARG A 169 19.21 3.76 -24.05
CA ARG A 169 19.77 3.45 -25.38
C ARG A 169 18.69 3.46 -26.46
N LYS A 170 17.53 2.85 -26.19
CA LYS A 170 16.41 2.78 -27.14
C LYS A 170 15.89 4.17 -27.50
N THR A 171 15.68 5.04 -26.50
CA THR A 171 15.18 6.41 -26.71
C THR A 171 16.20 7.28 -27.44
N TYR A 172 17.49 7.19 -27.06
CA TYR A 172 18.57 7.87 -27.78
C TYR A 172 18.62 7.47 -29.26
N GLN A 173 18.72 6.17 -29.53
CA GLN A 173 18.82 5.65 -30.89
C GLN A 173 17.59 5.98 -31.73
N HIS A 174 16.39 5.96 -31.13
CA HIS A 174 15.17 6.33 -31.82
C HIS A 174 15.16 7.81 -32.22
N SER A 175 15.38 8.72 -31.25
CA SER A 175 15.38 10.17 -31.52
C SER A 175 16.47 10.56 -32.53
N CYS A 176 17.66 9.98 -32.40
CA CYS A 176 18.78 10.24 -33.31
C CYS A 176 18.46 9.79 -34.75
N LYS A 177 17.89 8.58 -34.92
CA LYS A 177 17.49 8.06 -36.25
C LYS A 177 16.39 8.91 -36.89
N VAL A 178 15.44 9.42 -36.10
CA VAL A 178 14.40 10.33 -36.58
C VAL A 178 15.02 11.65 -37.06
N ALA A 179 15.91 12.25 -36.28
CA ALA A 179 16.62 13.48 -36.68
C ALA A 179 17.52 13.30 -37.92
N GLN A 180 18.10 12.11 -38.11
CA GLN A 180 18.85 11.81 -39.33
C GLN A 180 17.98 11.66 -40.57
N ALA A 181 16.76 11.13 -40.39
CA ALA A 181 15.81 10.99 -41.49
C ALA A 181 15.12 12.31 -41.84
N ASP A 182 15.02 13.24 -40.89
CA ASP A 182 14.32 14.51 -41.03
C ASP A 182 15.07 15.63 -40.28
N ARG A 183 15.66 16.57 -41.04
CA ARG A 183 16.41 17.70 -40.48
C ARG A 183 15.55 18.62 -39.62
N ASP A 184 14.25 18.71 -39.88
CA ASP A 184 13.36 19.56 -39.06
C ASP A 184 13.19 19.00 -37.64
N ARG A 185 13.58 17.74 -37.42
CA ARG A 185 13.53 17.03 -36.13
C ARG A 185 14.89 17.03 -35.41
N GLU A 186 15.92 17.68 -35.94
CA GLU A 186 17.23 17.79 -35.28
C GLU A 186 17.14 18.50 -33.92
N ALA A 187 16.37 19.59 -33.85
CA ALA A 187 16.12 20.32 -32.61
C ALA A 187 15.35 19.48 -31.57
N ASP A 188 14.45 18.59 -32.00
CA ASP A 188 13.78 17.63 -31.09
C ASP A 188 14.79 16.65 -30.49
N HIS A 189 15.70 16.12 -31.30
CA HIS A 189 16.72 15.19 -30.82
C HIS A 189 17.67 15.85 -29.82
N LEU A 190 18.09 17.10 -30.03
CA LEU A 190 18.96 17.81 -29.08
C LEU A 190 18.29 18.00 -27.72
N VAL A 191 16.99 18.34 -27.70
CA VAL A 191 16.21 18.45 -26.45
C VAL A 191 16.06 17.09 -25.76
N THR A 192 15.77 16.03 -26.51
CA THR A 192 15.73 14.67 -25.96
C THR A 192 17.09 14.23 -25.42
N LEU A 193 18.18 14.51 -26.12
CA LEU A 193 19.54 14.16 -25.70
C LEU A 193 19.92 14.87 -24.39
N ASP A 194 19.61 16.15 -24.27
CA ASP A 194 19.83 16.92 -23.05
C ASP A 194 19.08 16.31 -21.84
N CYS A 195 17.81 15.93 -22.00
CA CYS A 195 17.07 15.18 -20.98
C CYS A 195 17.74 13.85 -20.63
N LEU A 196 18.14 13.07 -21.64
CA LEU A 196 18.77 11.77 -21.45
C LEU A 196 20.13 11.88 -20.72
N LEU A 197 20.93 12.90 -21.02
CA LEU A 197 22.21 13.12 -20.35
C LEU A 197 22.00 13.47 -18.87
N ARG A 198 21.03 14.34 -18.54
CA ARG A 198 20.66 14.56 -17.13
C ARG A 198 20.27 13.27 -16.41
N ARG A 199 19.44 12.41 -17.03
CA ARG A 199 19.05 11.12 -16.45
C ARG A 199 20.23 10.18 -16.23
N ARG A 200 21.21 10.18 -17.15
CA ARG A 200 22.46 9.43 -16.99
C ARG A 200 23.25 9.95 -15.80
N ASP A 201 23.37 11.26 -15.65
CA ASP A 201 24.17 11.88 -14.59
C ASP A 201 23.53 11.70 -13.20
N SER A 202 22.18 11.75 -13.11
CA SER A 202 21.45 11.39 -11.89
C SER A 202 21.68 9.93 -11.50
N LEU A 203 21.68 9.01 -12.48
CA LEU A 203 22.00 7.60 -12.25
C LEU A 203 23.44 7.45 -11.75
N ASP A 204 24.44 8.01 -12.43
CA ASP A 204 25.85 7.91 -12.00
C ASP A 204 26.05 8.47 -10.58
N SER A 205 25.38 9.57 -10.25
CA SER A 205 25.41 10.15 -8.89
C SER A 205 24.81 9.19 -7.86
N MET A 206 23.67 8.57 -8.17
CA MET A 206 23.04 7.57 -7.30
C MET A 206 23.95 6.34 -7.08
N LEU A 207 24.59 5.85 -8.14
CA LEU A 207 25.51 4.72 -8.07
C LEU A 207 26.71 5.03 -7.15
N ARG A 208 27.25 6.25 -7.21
CA ARG A 208 28.35 6.69 -6.31
C ARG A 208 27.91 6.76 -4.85
N VAL A 209 26.72 7.29 -4.58
CA VAL A 209 26.19 7.36 -3.19
C VAL A 209 26.02 5.97 -2.59
N PHE A 210 25.50 5.01 -3.36
CA PHE A 210 25.33 3.64 -2.86
C PHE A 210 26.63 2.86 -2.72
N ALA A 211 27.69 3.20 -3.46
CA ALA A 211 28.99 2.55 -3.30
C ALA A 211 29.58 2.76 -1.89
N ASP A 212 29.30 3.90 -1.26
CA ASP A 212 29.82 4.29 0.06
C ASP A 212 28.73 4.30 1.16
N SER A 213 27.69 3.47 1.03
CA SER A 213 26.54 3.43 1.94
C SER A 213 26.55 2.23 2.88
N ASP A 214 25.89 2.38 4.03
CA ASP A 214 25.66 1.28 4.97
C ASP A 214 24.57 0.32 4.48
N ASP A 215 24.46 -0.84 5.15
CA ASP A 215 23.51 -1.89 4.78
C ASP A 215 22.05 -1.42 4.77
N ALA A 216 21.67 -0.48 5.66
CA ALA A 216 20.30 0.02 5.76
C ALA A 216 19.93 0.93 4.59
N ALA A 217 20.86 1.75 4.12
CA ALA A 217 20.70 2.53 2.89
C ALA A 217 20.70 1.61 1.66
N LEU A 218 21.59 0.61 1.61
CA LEU A 218 21.69 -0.35 0.50
C LEU A 218 20.43 -1.21 0.32
N ASP A 219 19.75 -1.55 1.41
CA ASP A 219 18.44 -2.24 1.37
C ASP A 219 17.36 -1.44 0.61
N ASN A 220 17.51 -0.11 0.53
CA ASN A 220 16.59 0.75 -0.21
C ASN A 220 17.07 1.03 -1.65
N ALA A 221 18.26 0.57 -2.05
CA ALA A 221 18.85 0.89 -3.35
C ALA A 221 17.98 0.43 -4.53
N VAL A 222 17.36 -0.75 -4.44
CA VAL A 222 16.44 -1.26 -5.47
C VAL A 222 15.24 -0.30 -5.65
N MET A 223 14.65 0.15 -4.54
CA MET A 223 13.54 1.12 -4.57
C MET A 223 14.00 2.49 -5.09
N ALA A 224 15.20 2.92 -4.73
CA ALA A 224 15.78 4.16 -5.23
C ALA A 224 15.96 4.12 -6.74
N ALA A 225 16.47 3.01 -7.28
CA ALA A 225 16.63 2.77 -8.72
C ALA A 225 15.28 2.75 -9.44
N ALA A 226 14.29 2.00 -8.95
CA ALA A 226 12.93 1.98 -9.51
C ALA A 226 12.20 3.34 -9.39
N SER A 227 12.64 4.19 -8.46
CA SER A 227 12.11 5.53 -8.28
C SER A 227 12.79 6.57 -9.16
N LEU A 228 13.78 6.20 -9.99
CA LEU A 228 14.36 7.11 -10.97
C LEU A 228 13.27 7.61 -11.94
N PRO A 229 13.33 8.88 -12.37
CA PRO A 229 12.39 9.41 -13.35
C PRO A 229 12.43 8.58 -14.64
N PRO A 230 11.27 8.20 -15.20
CA PRO A 230 11.23 7.23 -16.29
C PRO A 230 11.78 7.83 -17.58
N ILE A 231 12.62 7.07 -18.29
CA ILE A 231 13.25 7.50 -19.54
C ILE A 231 12.23 7.88 -20.63
N ILE A 232 11.04 7.28 -20.62
CA ILE A 232 9.99 7.56 -21.60
C ILE A 232 9.56 9.04 -21.59
N SER A 233 9.71 9.74 -20.47
CA SER A 233 9.46 11.18 -20.38
C SER A 233 10.39 12.00 -21.26
N CYS A 234 11.61 11.51 -21.55
CA CYS A 234 12.55 12.20 -22.43
C CYS A 234 12.20 12.10 -23.92
N ALA A 235 11.29 11.19 -24.29
CA ALA A 235 10.88 11.01 -25.69
C ALA A 235 9.93 12.11 -26.20
N ASP A 236 9.31 12.87 -25.30
CA ASP A 236 8.40 13.96 -25.65
C ASP A 236 9.11 15.31 -25.69
N ALA A 237 9.86 15.53 -26.77
CA ALA A 237 10.59 16.78 -26.98
C ALA A 237 9.69 18.03 -26.99
N LYS A 238 8.39 17.90 -27.34
CA LYS A 238 7.44 19.03 -27.33
C LYS A 238 7.13 19.47 -25.90
N SER A 239 6.89 18.52 -25.00
CA SER A 239 6.66 18.81 -23.59
C SER A 239 7.94 19.32 -22.91
N LEU A 240 9.11 18.78 -23.28
CA LEU A 240 10.40 19.27 -22.77
C LEU A 240 10.73 20.71 -23.20
N ARG A 241 10.24 21.14 -24.36
CA ARG A 241 10.35 22.52 -24.87
C ARG A 241 9.38 23.51 -24.18
N SER A 242 8.76 23.13 -23.05
CA SER A 242 7.81 23.97 -22.32
C SER A 242 8.28 25.43 -22.23
N GLY A 243 7.35 26.38 -22.31
CA GLY A 243 7.53 27.82 -22.57
C GLY A 243 8.36 28.64 -21.58
N VAL A 244 9.27 27.98 -20.86
CA VAL A 244 10.30 28.57 -20.01
C VAL A 244 11.37 29.22 -20.87
N GLN A 245 11.63 30.50 -20.62
CA GLN A 245 12.73 31.21 -21.29
C GLN A 245 14.09 30.68 -20.82
N PRO A 246 15.07 30.51 -21.71
CA PRO A 246 16.42 30.12 -21.31
C PRO A 246 17.07 31.22 -20.45
N PRO A 247 18.06 30.88 -19.59
CA PRO A 247 18.81 31.89 -18.86
C PRO A 247 19.46 32.91 -19.80
N ALA A 248 19.48 34.18 -19.40
CA ALA A 248 19.81 35.30 -20.28
C ALA A 248 21.31 35.45 -20.56
N THR A 249 22.17 34.96 -19.65
CA THR A 249 23.62 35.10 -19.75
C THR A 249 24.32 33.77 -19.52
N LYS A 250 25.53 33.62 -20.07
CA LYS A 250 26.35 32.42 -19.87
C LYS A 250 26.64 32.15 -18.39
N ALA A 251 26.91 33.20 -17.60
CA ALA A 251 27.13 33.06 -16.16
C ALA A 251 25.87 32.52 -15.45
N GLN A 252 24.68 32.99 -15.84
CA GLN A 252 23.42 32.46 -15.32
C GLN A 252 23.18 31.01 -15.75
N VAL A 253 23.56 30.63 -16.99
CA VAL A 253 23.50 29.23 -17.47
C VAL A 253 24.36 28.31 -16.60
N ASP A 254 25.62 28.68 -16.37
CA ASP A 254 26.57 27.87 -15.61
C ASP A 254 26.09 27.68 -14.16
N GLU A 255 25.55 28.74 -13.56
CA GLU A 255 25.06 28.69 -12.18
C GLU A 255 23.73 27.94 -12.03
N VAL A 256 22.79 28.10 -12.97
CA VAL A 256 21.56 27.29 -13.03
C VAL A 256 21.90 25.80 -13.16
N ALA A 257 22.89 25.45 -13.98
CA ALA A 257 23.33 24.07 -14.13
C ALA A 257 23.92 23.52 -12.82
N ARG A 258 24.72 24.30 -12.10
CA ARG A 258 25.25 23.94 -10.78
C ARG A 258 24.14 23.69 -9.77
N ILE A 259 23.16 24.58 -9.66
CA ILE A 259 22.06 24.45 -8.70
C ILE A 259 21.20 23.22 -9.02
N ARG A 260 20.91 22.97 -10.29
CA ARG A 260 20.18 21.76 -10.71
C ARG A 260 20.89 20.48 -10.33
N ALA A 261 22.22 20.44 -10.46
CA ALA A 261 23.01 19.31 -10.00
C ALA A 261 22.87 19.08 -8.48
N VAL A 262 22.82 20.16 -7.68
CA VAL A 262 22.54 20.05 -6.23
C VAL A 262 21.13 19.56 -5.96
N VAL A 263 20.12 20.04 -6.69
CA VAL A 263 18.72 19.57 -6.56
C VAL A 263 18.60 18.08 -6.89
N ASP A 264 19.25 17.61 -7.95
CA ASP A 264 19.29 16.19 -8.30
C ASP A 264 20.00 15.36 -7.22
N GLU A 265 21.08 15.89 -6.63
CA GLU A 265 21.79 15.25 -5.52
C GLU A 265 20.93 15.14 -4.26
N VAL A 266 20.14 16.16 -3.93
CA VAL A 266 19.18 16.13 -2.81
C VAL A 266 18.20 14.96 -2.96
N GLU A 267 17.62 14.79 -4.14
CA GLU A 267 16.68 13.69 -4.41
C GLU A 267 17.34 12.32 -4.21
N VAL A 268 18.59 12.16 -4.67
CA VAL A 268 19.37 10.94 -4.48
C VAL A 268 19.66 10.69 -3.00
N LEU A 269 20.09 11.72 -2.26
CA LEU A 269 20.40 11.60 -0.82
C LEU A 269 19.17 11.24 0.00
N GLY A 270 18.01 11.85 -0.31
CA GLY A 270 16.73 11.51 0.32
C GLY A 270 16.35 10.05 0.08
N LYS A 271 16.48 9.56 -1.17
CA LYS A 271 16.24 8.15 -1.53
C LYS A 271 17.22 7.17 -0.87
N ALA A 272 18.45 7.60 -0.62
CA ALA A 272 19.47 6.85 0.12
C ALA A 272 19.32 6.99 1.65
N LEU A 273 18.24 7.60 2.15
CA LEU A 273 17.97 7.86 3.57
C LEU A 273 19.03 8.72 4.29
N ARG A 274 19.84 9.48 3.55
CA ARG A 274 20.79 10.46 4.11
C ARG A 274 20.11 11.80 4.37
N LEU A 275 19.07 11.77 5.20
CA LEU A 275 18.07 12.84 5.32
C LEU A 275 18.66 14.19 5.74
N GLN A 276 19.65 14.22 6.65
CA GLN A 276 20.24 15.49 7.08
C GLN A 276 21.06 16.15 5.97
N ASN A 277 21.90 15.37 5.27
CA ASN A 277 22.67 15.88 4.14
C ASN A 277 21.76 16.39 3.02
N ALA A 278 20.66 15.67 2.74
CA ALA A 278 19.65 16.08 1.78
C ALA A 278 19.01 17.43 2.19
N ARG A 279 18.60 17.57 3.46
CA ARG A 279 18.00 18.80 3.99
C ARG A 279 18.95 20.00 3.93
N ASP A 280 20.21 19.82 4.30
CA ASP A 280 21.19 20.91 4.29
C ASP A 280 21.52 21.37 2.87
N LYS A 281 21.72 20.42 1.93
CA LYS A 281 21.90 20.74 0.51
C LYS A 281 20.65 21.37 -0.10
N ALA A 282 19.46 20.92 0.26
CA ALA A 282 18.21 21.52 -0.23
C ALA A 282 18.03 22.95 0.26
N ARG A 283 18.41 23.23 1.52
CA ARG A 283 18.44 24.60 2.06
C ARG A 283 19.41 25.48 1.28
N GLN A 284 20.62 24.97 1.00
CA GLN A 284 21.61 25.69 0.19
C GLN A 284 21.11 25.95 -1.23
N ALA A 285 20.54 24.95 -1.91
CA ALA A 285 20.02 25.08 -3.27
C ALA A 285 18.94 26.17 -3.38
N VAL A 286 18.06 26.30 -2.38
CA VAL A 286 17.08 27.40 -2.33
C VAL A 286 17.75 28.75 -2.15
N SER A 287 18.79 28.86 -1.31
CA SER A 287 19.55 30.10 -1.13
C SER A 287 20.19 30.52 -2.46
N ASP A 288 20.92 29.61 -3.09
CA ASP A 288 21.61 29.85 -4.36
C ASP A 288 20.62 30.22 -5.48
N ALA A 289 19.49 29.51 -5.56
CA ALA A 289 18.46 29.78 -6.57
C ALA A 289 17.81 31.16 -6.42
N ARG A 290 17.74 31.71 -5.21
CA ARG A 290 17.27 33.08 -4.97
C ARG A 290 18.26 34.13 -5.46
N GLU A 291 19.56 33.85 -5.38
CA GLU A 291 20.62 34.78 -5.84
C GLU A 291 20.72 34.86 -7.38
N VAL A 292 20.44 33.76 -8.08
CA VAL A 292 20.52 33.68 -9.55
C VAL A 292 19.35 34.36 -10.26
N GLU A 293 18.28 34.67 -9.52
CA GLU A 293 17.06 35.32 -10.01
C GLU A 293 16.50 34.66 -11.28
N TYR A 294 16.56 33.33 -11.33
CA TYR A 294 15.98 32.52 -12.41
C TYR A 294 14.80 31.71 -11.86
N PRO A 295 13.55 32.18 -12.01
CA PRO A 295 12.36 31.58 -11.39
C PRO A 295 12.22 30.05 -11.58
N PRO A 296 12.55 29.45 -12.74
CA PRO A 296 12.40 28.00 -12.91
C PRO A 296 13.25 27.16 -11.95
N VAL A 297 14.52 27.54 -11.71
CA VAL A 297 15.38 26.78 -10.80
C VAL A 297 15.03 27.03 -9.34
N LEU A 298 14.48 28.21 -9.01
CA LEU A 298 13.91 28.49 -7.70
C LEU A 298 12.72 27.59 -7.39
N ALA A 299 11.78 27.43 -8.33
CA ALA A 299 10.63 26.53 -8.15
C ALA A 299 11.08 25.06 -7.98
N GLU A 300 12.09 24.61 -8.73
CA GLU A 300 12.69 23.28 -8.59
C GLU A 300 13.31 23.07 -7.20
N ALA A 301 14.12 24.02 -6.73
CA ALA A 301 14.78 23.95 -5.42
C ALA A 301 13.79 24.02 -4.24
N LEU A 302 12.75 24.85 -4.35
CA LEU A 302 11.70 24.97 -3.32
C LEU A 302 10.94 23.66 -3.14
N VAL A 303 10.56 22.98 -4.23
CA VAL A 303 9.90 21.67 -4.14
C VAL A 303 10.85 20.60 -3.58
N ALA A 304 12.11 20.57 -4.01
CA ALA A 304 13.10 19.64 -3.47
C ALA A 304 13.27 19.81 -1.95
N ARG A 305 13.37 21.05 -1.47
CA ARG A 305 13.43 21.32 -0.03
C ARG A 305 12.14 20.92 0.69
N ALA A 306 10.99 21.24 0.12
CA ALA A 306 9.71 20.86 0.70
C ALA A 306 9.57 19.34 0.82
N ASP A 307 10.11 18.58 -0.14
CA ASP A 307 10.06 17.13 -0.13
C ASP A 307 10.79 16.54 1.09
N GLU A 308 11.99 17.04 1.38
CA GLU A 308 12.86 16.58 2.47
C GLU A 308 12.36 16.92 3.88
N ILE A 309 11.51 17.94 3.99
CA ILE A 309 10.95 18.38 5.29
C ILE A 309 9.47 18.03 5.44
N SER A 310 8.78 17.55 4.41
CA SER A 310 7.31 17.36 4.42
C SER A 310 6.79 16.43 5.52
N ASP A 311 7.62 15.48 5.99
CA ASP A 311 7.26 14.53 7.03
C ASP A 311 7.52 15.07 8.45
N VAL A 312 8.43 16.04 8.60
CA VAL A 312 8.85 16.60 9.90
C VAL A 312 8.18 17.95 10.15
N GLU A 313 8.12 18.79 9.12
CA GLU A 313 7.64 20.18 9.16
C GLU A 313 6.58 20.42 8.06
N PRO A 314 5.42 19.74 8.10
CA PRO A 314 4.44 19.77 7.00
C PRO A 314 3.89 21.17 6.72
N LYS A 315 3.76 22.02 7.75
CA LYS A 315 3.29 23.41 7.60
C LYS A 315 4.28 24.26 6.81
N GLU A 316 5.58 24.07 7.03
CA GLU A 316 6.61 24.82 6.31
C GLU A 316 6.77 24.27 4.89
N ALA A 317 6.72 22.95 4.71
CA ALA A 317 6.69 22.33 3.39
C ALA A 317 5.54 22.88 2.53
N ILE A 318 4.34 23.03 3.10
CA ILE A 318 3.18 23.60 2.40
C ILE A 318 3.49 25.01 1.88
N LYS A 319 4.06 25.89 2.69
CA LYS A 319 4.42 27.25 2.27
C LYS A 319 5.44 27.25 1.13
N LEU A 320 6.48 26.43 1.24
CA LEU A 320 7.51 26.31 0.19
C LEU A 320 6.90 25.80 -1.13
N ILE A 321 5.96 24.86 -1.07
CA ILE A 321 5.29 24.36 -2.28
C ILE A 321 4.35 25.42 -2.87
N GLU A 322 3.63 26.17 -2.02
CA GLU A 322 2.78 27.28 -2.47
C GLU A 322 3.62 28.38 -3.16
N GLU A 323 4.77 28.75 -2.59
CA GLU A 323 5.76 29.63 -3.23
C GLU A 323 6.22 29.05 -4.57
N ALA A 324 6.62 27.77 -4.61
CA ALA A 324 7.08 27.12 -5.83
C ALA A 324 6.03 27.10 -6.95
N VAL A 325 4.75 26.85 -6.59
CA VAL A 325 3.64 26.85 -7.56
C VAL A 325 3.42 28.25 -8.13
N LEU A 326 3.48 29.30 -7.30
CA LEU A 326 3.35 30.68 -7.76
C LEU A 326 4.50 31.08 -8.68
N VAL A 327 5.74 30.81 -8.26
CA VAL A 327 6.95 31.08 -9.07
C VAL A 327 6.89 30.35 -10.41
N ALA A 328 6.44 29.09 -10.42
CA ALA A 328 6.26 28.33 -11.66
C ALA A 328 5.13 28.88 -12.56
N GLU A 329 4.02 29.35 -11.97
CA GLU A 329 2.92 29.99 -12.69
C GLU A 329 3.37 31.28 -13.40
N GLU A 330 4.09 32.15 -12.69
CA GLU A 330 4.62 33.41 -13.24
C GLU A 330 5.65 33.17 -14.35
N ALA A 331 6.47 32.13 -14.21
CA ALA A 331 7.50 31.76 -15.19
C ALA A 331 6.96 31.01 -16.42
N GLY A 332 5.66 30.68 -16.46
CA GLY A 332 5.09 29.81 -17.51
C GLY A 332 5.64 28.37 -17.46
N TYR A 333 6.16 27.93 -16.30
CA TYR A 333 6.73 26.60 -16.10
C TYR A 333 5.64 25.58 -15.72
N ASP A 334 4.75 25.31 -16.68
CA ASP A 334 3.51 24.53 -16.48
C ASP A 334 3.72 23.13 -15.88
N HIS A 335 4.81 22.44 -16.27
CA HIS A 335 5.17 21.14 -15.70
C HIS A 335 5.44 21.24 -14.19
N MET A 336 6.27 22.21 -13.79
CA MET A 336 6.67 22.39 -12.40
C MET A 336 5.51 22.85 -11.53
N ARG A 337 4.63 23.69 -12.09
CA ARG A 337 3.34 24.03 -11.50
C ARG A 337 2.48 22.79 -11.23
N ALA A 338 2.32 21.91 -12.22
CA ALA A 338 1.55 20.68 -12.06
C ALA A 338 2.15 19.76 -10.99
N LYS A 339 3.48 19.57 -11.01
CA LYS A 339 4.23 18.82 -9.98
C LYS A 339 4.00 19.41 -8.58
N GLY A 340 4.13 20.73 -8.45
CA GLY A 340 3.91 21.46 -7.20
C GLY A 340 2.49 21.26 -6.65
N LEU A 341 1.45 21.34 -7.50
CA LEU A 341 0.06 21.12 -7.08
C LEU A 341 -0.22 19.67 -6.65
N VAL A 342 0.33 18.68 -7.37
CA VAL A 342 0.25 17.26 -6.96
C VAL A 342 0.95 17.05 -5.62
N ARG A 343 2.10 17.69 -5.41
CA ARG A 343 2.83 17.59 -4.15
C ARG A 343 2.12 18.29 -3.00
N LEU A 344 1.55 19.47 -3.25
CA LEU A 344 0.72 20.18 -2.28
C LEU A 344 -0.45 19.32 -1.82
N PHE A 345 -1.13 18.63 -2.75
CA PHE A 345 -2.20 17.69 -2.42
C PHE A 345 -1.69 16.53 -1.54
N ALA A 346 -0.51 15.98 -1.85
CA ALA A 346 0.09 14.90 -1.07
C ALA A 346 0.42 15.31 0.37
N VAL A 347 0.90 16.54 0.60
CA VAL A 347 1.23 17.03 1.95
C VAL A 347 -0.05 17.43 2.69
N GLN A 348 -0.95 18.20 2.07
CA GLN A 348 -2.22 18.63 2.66
C GLN A 348 -3.12 17.46 3.06
N SER A 349 -3.23 16.41 2.24
CA SER A 349 -4.05 15.22 2.56
C SER A 349 -3.53 14.39 3.74
N ARG A 350 -2.29 14.64 4.19
CA ARG A 350 -1.72 14.05 5.42
C ARG A 350 -1.88 14.97 6.62
N ALA A 351 -1.86 16.29 6.41
CA ALA A 351 -1.85 17.30 7.46
C ALA A 351 -3.23 17.89 7.81
N SER A 352 -4.23 17.78 6.93
CA SER A 352 -5.53 18.43 7.07
C SER A 352 -6.71 17.46 6.94
N THR A 353 -7.80 17.78 7.63
CA THR A 353 -9.11 17.10 7.52
C THR A 353 -10.11 17.91 6.69
N ASP A 354 -9.73 19.07 6.14
CA ASP A 354 -10.60 19.88 5.28
C ASP A 354 -10.76 19.22 3.89
N HIS A 355 -11.81 18.42 3.76
CA HIS A 355 -12.12 17.69 2.55
C HIS A 355 -12.49 18.59 1.37
N ASN A 356 -13.08 19.76 1.61
CA ASN A 356 -13.49 20.69 0.54
C ASN A 356 -12.26 21.33 -0.10
N MET A 357 -11.32 21.79 0.72
CA MET A 357 -10.02 22.30 0.26
C MET A 357 -9.28 21.24 -0.55
N LEU A 358 -9.22 20.00 -0.07
CA LEU A 358 -8.57 18.89 -0.77
C LEU A 358 -9.23 18.59 -2.13
N ASP A 359 -10.56 18.62 -2.22
CA ASP A 359 -11.26 18.40 -3.48
C ASP A 359 -11.02 19.54 -4.49
N GLN A 360 -10.95 20.78 -4.02
CA GLN A 360 -10.57 21.92 -4.86
C GLN A 360 -9.13 21.79 -5.36
N LEU A 361 -8.20 21.43 -4.48
CA LEU A 361 -6.80 21.25 -4.81
C LEU A 361 -6.58 20.11 -5.81
N ALA A 362 -7.29 18.98 -5.62
CA ALA A 362 -7.27 17.86 -6.57
C ALA A 362 -7.72 18.28 -7.98
N ARG A 363 -8.78 19.10 -8.09
CA ARG A 363 -9.24 19.64 -9.39
C ARG A 363 -8.21 20.58 -10.02
N ARG A 364 -7.56 21.44 -9.23
CA ARG A 364 -6.48 22.31 -9.71
C ARG A 364 -5.29 21.50 -10.23
N ALA A 365 -4.86 20.49 -9.48
CA ALA A 365 -3.78 19.59 -9.89
C ALA A 365 -4.14 18.84 -11.18
N GLU A 366 -5.36 18.30 -11.27
CA GLU A 366 -5.83 17.58 -12.46
C GLU A 366 -5.87 18.47 -13.70
N SER A 367 -6.40 19.69 -13.59
CA SER A 367 -6.41 20.65 -14.69
C SER A 367 -5.00 21.03 -15.13
N ALA A 368 -4.07 21.22 -14.17
CA ALA A 368 -2.67 21.52 -14.48
C ALA A 368 -1.99 20.38 -15.24
N VAL A 369 -2.16 19.13 -14.79
CA VAL A 369 -1.60 17.94 -15.45
C VAL A 369 -2.18 17.76 -16.85
N GLN A 370 -3.49 18.00 -17.05
CA GLN A 370 -4.13 17.88 -18.36
C GLN A 370 -3.67 18.96 -19.34
N ARG A 371 -3.48 20.21 -18.89
CA ARG A 371 -3.09 21.35 -19.73
C ARG A 371 -1.69 21.21 -20.32
N PHE A 372 -0.76 20.67 -19.55
CA PHE A 372 0.65 20.54 -19.96
C PHE A 372 0.86 19.44 -21.02
N GLY A 373 -0.06 18.48 -21.14
CA GLY A 373 0.01 17.40 -22.12
C GLY A 373 0.65 16.15 -21.53
N ARG A 374 -0.20 15.18 -21.16
CA ARG A 374 0.10 13.77 -20.83
C ARG A 374 1.44 13.51 -20.14
N ASP A 375 1.75 14.23 -19.06
CA ASP A 375 2.61 13.65 -18.03
C ASP A 375 1.81 12.57 -17.31
N ASP A 376 1.80 11.41 -17.94
CA ASP A 376 1.09 10.24 -17.45
C ASP A 376 1.67 9.77 -16.12
N SER A 377 2.95 10.05 -15.83
CA SER A 377 3.55 9.73 -14.53
C SER A 377 2.90 10.58 -13.43
N LEU A 378 2.81 11.90 -13.60
CA LEU A 378 2.14 12.80 -12.66
C LEU A 378 0.65 12.50 -12.55
N LEU A 379 -0.02 12.17 -13.66
CA LEU A 379 -1.43 11.79 -13.65
C LEU A 379 -1.64 10.52 -12.80
N GLY A 380 -0.83 9.48 -13.02
CA GLY A 380 -0.89 8.24 -12.24
C GLY A 380 -0.65 8.49 -10.75
N GLN A 381 0.30 9.36 -10.41
CA GLN A 381 0.56 9.76 -9.03
C GLN A 381 -0.64 10.49 -8.41
N LEU A 382 -1.25 11.43 -9.13
CA LEU A 382 -2.45 12.14 -8.65
C LEU A 382 -3.62 11.17 -8.44
N ARG A 383 -3.83 10.21 -9.34
CA ARG A 383 -4.86 9.16 -9.20
C ARG A 383 -4.62 8.32 -7.95
N LEU A 384 -3.39 7.86 -7.75
CA LEU A 384 -2.99 7.09 -6.57
C LEU A 384 -3.24 7.87 -5.27
N LEU A 385 -2.87 9.15 -5.21
CA LEU A 385 -3.06 10.01 -4.05
C LEU A 385 -4.55 10.25 -3.76
N ARG A 386 -5.35 10.55 -4.78
CA ARG A 386 -6.80 10.70 -4.64
C ARG A 386 -7.48 9.40 -4.20
N ALA A 387 -7.04 8.25 -4.71
CA ALA A 387 -7.57 6.96 -4.30
C ALA A 387 -7.34 6.70 -2.80
N ARG A 388 -6.16 7.05 -2.28
CA ARG A 388 -5.84 6.96 -0.85
C ARG A 388 -6.74 7.88 -0.02
N GLU A 389 -6.99 9.10 -0.49
CA GLU A 389 -7.87 10.05 0.19
C GLU A 389 -9.34 9.59 0.20
N ASP A 390 -9.85 9.12 -0.93
CA ASP A 390 -11.20 8.56 -1.02
C ASP A 390 -11.36 7.34 -0.12
N MET A 391 -10.34 6.48 -0.04
CA MET A 391 -10.33 5.35 0.89
C MET A 391 -10.38 5.79 2.35
N LYS A 392 -9.64 6.84 2.75
CA LYS A 392 -9.71 7.40 4.13
C LYS A 392 -11.11 7.90 4.46
N ARG A 393 -11.82 8.47 3.47
CA ARG A 393 -13.20 8.95 3.61
C ARG A 393 -14.26 7.85 3.49
N GLY A 394 -13.87 6.59 3.34
CA GLY A 394 -14.79 5.47 3.14
C GLY A 394 -15.46 5.43 1.75
N LYS A 395 -15.03 6.25 0.78
CA LYS A 395 -15.53 6.25 -0.60
C LYS A 395 -14.89 5.12 -1.41
N LEU A 396 -15.15 3.88 -1.02
CA LEU A 396 -14.41 2.70 -1.49
C LEU A 396 -14.58 2.42 -2.99
N GLN A 397 -15.75 2.70 -3.58
CA GLN A 397 -15.98 2.57 -5.03
C GLN A 397 -15.14 3.56 -5.84
N SER A 398 -15.09 4.82 -5.38
CA SER A 398 -14.29 5.86 -6.03
C SER A 398 -12.79 5.53 -5.91
N ALA A 399 -12.35 5.08 -4.73
CA ALA A 399 -10.98 4.66 -4.50
C ALA A 399 -10.55 3.51 -5.41
N GLU A 400 -11.37 2.47 -5.56
CA GLU A 400 -11.11 1.33 -6.44
C GLU A 400 -10.88 1.79 -7.89
N LYS A 401 -11.82 2.57 -8.44
CA LYS A 401 -11.71 3.10 -9.80
C LYS A 401 -10.44 3.94 -10.00
N LEU A 402 -10.12 4.81 -9.04
CA LEU A 402 -8.90 5.64 -9.12
C LEU A 402 -7.62 4.80 -9.04
N TYR A 403 -7.60 3.73 -8.25
CA TYR A 403 -6.47 2.80 -8.24
C TYR A 403 -6.37 2.02 -9.55
N GLU A 404 -7.47 1.60 -10.17
CA GLU A 404 -7.47 0.93 -11.49
C GLU A 404 -6.94 1.86 -12.59
N GLU A 405 -7.37 3.13 -12.59
CA GLU A 405 -6.83 4.16 -13.48
C GLU A 405 -5.32 4.35 -13.26
N ALA A 406 -4.89 4.44 -12.00
CA ALA A 406 -3.47 4.53 -11.65
C ALA A 406 -2.69 3.29 -12.10
N LEU A 407 -3.27 2.09 -11.98
CA LEU A 407 -2.66 0.82 -12.38
C LEU A 407 -2.38 0.81 -13.88
N ALA A 408 -3.39 1.12 -14.70
CA ALA A 408 -3.25 1.15 -16.15
C ALA A 408 -2.19 2.16 -16.61
N ILE A 409 -2.12 3.31 -15.93
CA ILE A 409 -1.11 4.34 -16.20
C ILE A 409 0.29 3.83 -15.82
N TYR A 410 0.47 3.33 -14.59
CA TYR A 410 1.78 2.88 -14.12
C TYR A 410 2.32 1.68 -14.90
N GLN A 411 1.47 0.71 -15.24
CA GLN A 411 1.87 -0.42 -16.08
C GLN A 411 2.35 0.02 -17.46
N ARG A 412 1.77 1.10 -18.02
CA ARG A 412 2.17 1.64 -19.32
C ARG A 412 3.43 2.51 -19.24
N VAL A 413 3.55 3.36 -18.22
CA VAL A 413 4.66 4.32 -18.07
C VAL A 413 5.92 3.65 -17.55
N HIS A 414 5.76 2.74 -16.58
CA HIS A 414 6.87 2.09 -15.86
C HIS A 414 7.06 0.63 -16.27
N GLY A 415 6.00 -0.03 -16.73
CA GLY A 415 6.00 -1.46 -17.04
C GLY A 415 5.22 -2.26 -15.99
N PRO A 416 4.72 -3.46 -16.33
CA PRO A 416 3.88 -4.26 -15.43
C PRO A 416 4.62 -4.85 -14.23
N GLU A 417 5.96 -4.90 -14.29
CA GLU A 417 6.82 -5.47 -13.25
C GLU A 417 7.49 -4.40 -12.37
N ASP A 418 7.23 -3.11 -12.59
CA ASP A 418 7.86 -2.04 -11.82
C ASP A 418 7.37 -1.98 -10.36
N LEU A 419 8.27 -1.66 -9.43
CA LEU A 419 7.95 -1.58 -7.99
C LEU A 419 6.89 -0.52 -7.63
N LYS A 420 6.63 0.49 -8.47
CA LYS A 420 5.51 1.44 -8.30
C LYS A 420 4.15 0.80 -8.55
N VAL A 421 4.09 -0.25 -9.38
CA VAL A 421 2.85 -1.03 -9.61
C VAL A 421 2.45 -1.79 -8.34
N VAL A 422 3.44 -2.22 -7.53
CA VAL A 422 3.20 -2.88 -6.24
C VAL A 422 2.37 -2.01 -5.30
N ASP A 423 2.66 -0.72 -5.23
CA ASP A 423 1.95 0.22 -4.35
C ASP A 423 0.48 0.38 -4.75
N VAL A 424 0.17 0.29 -6.06
CA VAL A 424 -1.20 0.31 -6.57
C VAL A 424 -1.93 -0.97 -6.18
N TYR A 425 -1.31 -2.14 -6.38
CA TYR A 425 -1.89 -3.42 -5.97
C TYR A 425 -2.12 -3.52 -4.46
N LYS A 426 -1.20 -3.00 -3.64
CA LYS A 426 -1.39 -2.90 -2.18
C LYS A 426 -2.60 -2.03 -1.83
N GLY A 427 -2.82 -0.94 -2.57
CA GLY A 427 -3.99 -0.08 -2.47
C GLY A 427 -5.29 -0.80 -2.83
N LEU A 428 -5.34 -1.44 -4.00
CA LEU A 428 -6.49 -2.25 -4.46
C LEU A 428 -6.83 -3.36 -3.48
N ALA A 429 -5.82 -4.08 -2.98
CA ALA A 429 -6.03 -5.13 -1.99
C ALA A 429 -6.69 -4.61 -0.70
N ARG A 430 -6.27 -3.42 -0.25
CA ARG A 430 -6.84 -2.78 0.93
C ARG A 430 -8.28 -2.35 0.69
N VAL A 431 -8.58 -1.75 -0.46
CA VAL A 431 -9.95 -1.36 -0.83
C VAL A 431 -10.85 -2.60 -0.93
N ALA A 432 -10.38 -3.65 -1.61
CA ALA A 432 -11.09 -4.92 -1.70
C ALA A 432 -11.36 -5.54 -0.32
N SER A 433 -10.37 -5.52 0.59
CA SER A 433 -10.54 -5.99 1.98
C SER A 433 -11.59 -5.17 2.74
N MET A 434 -11.55 -3.84 2.63
CA MET A 434 -12.54 -2.94 3.28
C MET A 434 -13.96 -3.12 2.71
N ARG A 435 -14.07 -3.61 1.48
CA ARG A 435 -15.34 -3.98 0.83
C ARG A 435 -15.70 -5.46 1.03
N GLY A 436 -14.96 -6.19 1.86
CA GLY A 436 -15.15 -7.62 2.12
C GLY A 436 -15.00 -8.53 0.89
N ASN A 437 -14.44 -8.03 -0.21
CA ASN A 437 -14.07 -8.83 -1.38
C ASN A 437 -12.67 -9.43 -1.15
N TRP A 438 -12.62 -10.43 -0.27
CA TRP A 438 -11.38 -11.02 0.20
C TRP A 438 -10.63 -11.78 -0.90
N GLU A 439 -11.36 -12.38 -1.85
CA GLU A 439 -10.79 -13.06 -3.02
C GLU A 439 -10.01 -12.09 -3.91
N ALA A 440 -10.59 -10.93 -4.24
CA ALA A 440 -9.87 -9.89 -4.98
C ALA A 440 -8.69 -9.33 -4.17
N ALA A 441 -8.86 -9.17 -2.85
CA ALA A 441 -7.78 -8.72 -1.99
C ALA A 441 -6.56 -9.67 -2.01
N VAL A 442 -6.80 -10.99 -1.97
CA VAL A 442 -5.76 -12.01 -2.12
C VAL A 442 -5.10 -11.89 -3.49
N ALA A 443 -5.87 -11.85 -4.58
CA ALA A 443 -5.32 -11.76 -5.94
C ALA A 443 -4.41 -10.53 -6.13
N HIS A 444 -4.81 -9.38 -5.60
CA HIS A 444 -4.00 -8.16 -5.65
C HIS A 444 -2.73 -8.28 -4.80
N GLN A 445 -2.79 -8.89 -3.61
CA GLN A 445 -1.61 -9.11 -2.78
C GLN A 445 -0.63 -10.12 -3.37
N GLU A 446 -1.14 -11.17 -4.04
CA GLU A 446 -0.32 -12.13 -4.78
C GLU A 446 0.37 -11.46 -5.97
N SER A 447 -0.34 -10.58 -6.70
CA SER A 447 0.25 -9.77 -7.78
C SER A 447 1.38 -8.87 -7.27
N ALA A 448 1.14 -8.16 -6.15
CA ALA A 448 2.17 -7.36 -5.48
C ALA A 448 3.37 -8.21 -5.02
N LEU A 449 3.12 -9.39 -4.43
CA LEU A 449 4.16 -10.29 -3.93
C LEU A 449 4.99 -10.88 -5.08
N ALA A 450 4.37 -11.22 -6.21
CA ALA A 450 5.05 -11.75 -7.38
C ALA A 450 6.06 -10.74 -7.94
N ILE A 451 5.68 -9.46 -7.99
CA ILE A 451 6.57 -8.38 -8.43
C ILE A 451 7.70 -8.17 -7.42
N GLU A 452 7.40 -8.09 -6.11
CA GLU A 452 8.46 -7.91 -5.10
C GLU A 452 9.47 -9.06 -5.08
N LYS A 453 9.04 -10.31 -5.28
CA LYS A 453 9.93 -11.48 -5.35
C LYS A 453 10.87 -11.49 -6.57
N LYS A 454 10.56 -10.72 -7.63
CA LYS A 454 11.47 -10.56 -8.78
C LYS A 454 12.62 -9.60 -8.46
N HIS A 455 12.36 -8.58 -7.64
CA HIS A 455 13.31 -7.52 -7.34
C HIS A 455 14.08 -7.75 -6.04
N HIS A 456 13.53 -8.58 -5.15
CA HIS A 456 14.08 -8.81 -3.83
C HIS A 456 14.10 -10.31 -3.49
N PRO A 457 15.12 -10.80 -2.75
CA PRO A 457 15.13 -12.16 -2.25
C PRO A 457 13.99 -12.40 -1.25
N THR A 458 13.65 -13.66 -0.99
CA THR A 458 12.52 -14.03 -0.10
C THR A 458 12.73 -13.59 1.35
N SER A 459 13.97 -13.42 1.78
CA SER A 459 14.34 -12.90 3.10
C SER A 459 14.28 -11.37 3.19
N HIS A 460 14.03 -10.66 2.09
CA HIS A 460 14.03 -9.21 2.10
C HIS A 460 12.83 -8.68 2.92
N PRO A 461 13.01 -7.63 3.75
CA PRO A 461 11.97 -7.13 4.64
C PRO A 461 10.64 -6.81 3.94
N ARG A 462 10.71 -6.25 2.71
CA ARG A 462 9.50 -5.93 1.92
C ARG A 462 8.69 -7.19 1.56
N VAL A 463 9.37 -8.23 1.09
CA VAL A 463 8.75 -9.51 0.72
C VAL A 463 8.12 -10.16 1.95
N VAL A 464 8.84 -10.17 3.08
CA VAL A 464 8.34 -10.68 4.36
C VAL A 464 7.06 -9.96 4.79
N LEU A 465 7.09 -8.62 4.81
CA LEU A 465 5.92 -7.81 5.18
C LEU A 465 4.75 -8.00 4.20
N GLN A 466 5.02 -8.23 2.92
CA GLN A 466 3.97 -8.51 1.94
C GLN A 466 3.35 -9.90 2.12
N VAL A 467 4.15 -10.91 2.45
CA VAL A 467 3.67 -12.25 2.84
C VAL A 467 2.77 -12.18 4.07
N GLU A 468 3.12 -11.34 5.05
CA GLU A 468 2.29 -11.16 6.24
C GLU A 468 0.96 -10.48 5.95
N ARG A 469 0.98 -9.46 5.08
CA ARG A 469 -0.26 -8.83 4.60
C ARG A 469 -1.14 -9.84 3.90
N LEU A 470 -0.54 -10.72 3.08
CA LEU A 470 -1.25 -11.80 2.40
C LEU A 470 -1.86 -12.80 3.40
N ALA A 471 -1.11 -13.21 4.42
CA ALA A 471 -1.62 -14.09 5.46
C ALA A 471 -2.80 -13.47 6.21
N ARG A 472 -2.75 -12.18 6.55
CA ARG A 472 -3.87 -11.46 7.18
C ARG A 472 -5.11 -11.43 6.29
N THR A 473 -4.94 -11.28 4.99
CA THR A 473 -6.07 -11.34 4.04
C THR A 473 -6.59 -12.76 3.89
N TYR A 474 -5.74 -13.78 3.97
CA TYR A 474 -6.19 -15.18 4.02
C TYR A 474 -6.98 -15.49 5.30
N THR A 475 -6.58 -14.95 6.46
CA THR A 475 -7.43 -14.96 7.67
C THR A 475 -8.74 -14.23 7.40
N GLY A 476 -8.66 -13.06 6.77
CA GLY A 476 -9.79 -12.30 6.30
C GLY A 476 -10.66 -13.02 5.27
N LEU A 477 -10.15 -14.05 4.55
CA LEU A 477 -10.83 -14.94 3.59
C LEU A 477 -11.35 -16.24 4.26
N GLY A 478 -10.98 -16.51 5.50
CA GLY A 478 -11.36 -17.74 6.21
C GLY A 478 -10.49 -18.95 5.87
N ASP A 479 -9.42 -18.78 5.08
CA ASP A 479 -8.43 -19.84 4.80
C ASP A 479 -7.29 -19.74 5.82
N HIS A 480 -7.60 -20.17 7.04
CA HIS A 480 -6.69 -20.09 8.17
C HIS A 480 -5.47 -21.02 8.03
N GLU A 481 -5.60 -22.11 7.28
CA GLU A 481 -4.47 -23.01 7.01
C GLU A 481 -3.43 -22.36 6.11
N ARG A 482 -3.84 -21.64 5.05
CA ARG A 482 -2.90 -20.85 4.24
C ARG A 482 -2.31 -19.70 5.05
N ALA A 483 -3.12 -18.98 5.81
CA ALA A 483 -2.64 -17.89 6.65
C ALA A 483 -1.54 -18.36 7.63
N ARG A 484 -1.76 -19.51 8.28
CA ARG A 484 -0.78 -20.12 9.20
C ARG A 484 0.53 -20.46 8.49
N ARG A 485 0.47 -21.17 7.34
CA ARG A 485 1.68 -21.53 6.59
C ARG A 485 2.50 -20.31 6.16
N LEU A 486 1.82 -19.23 5.75
CA LEU A 486 2.49 -17.98 5.37
C LEU A 486 3.14 -17.28 6.57
N MET A 487 2.48 -17.27 7.73
CA MET A 487 3.05 -16.73 8.98
C MET A 487 4.22 -17.57 9.52
N GLU A 488 4.16 -18.89 9.38
CA GLU A 488 5.29 -19.78 9.73
C GLU A 488 6.49 -19.53 8.82
N ALA A 489 6.25 -19.27 7.53
CA ALA A 489 7.31 -18.98 6.57
C ALA A 489 8.06 -17.66 6.86
N THR A 490 7.43 -16.70 7.54
CA THR A 490 8.07 -15.42 7.90
C THR A 490 8.69 -15.42 9.29
N ALA A 491 8.35 -16.37 10.15
CA ALA A 491 8.82 -16.41 11.55
C ALA A 491 10.34 -16.51 11.68
N SER A 492 11.01 -17.22 10.77
CA SER A 492 12.48 -17.36 10.77
C SER A 492 13.19 -16.02 10.52
N PHE A 493 12.63 -15.16 9.68
CA PHE A 493 13.18 -13.84 9.41
C PHE A 493 13.19 -12.96 10.68
N TRP A 494 12.09 -12.94 11.43
CA TRP A 494 11.99 -12.14 12.65
C TRP A 494 12.89 -12.61 13.79
N ALA A 495 13.34 -13.87 13.75
CA ALA A 495 14.29 -14.39 14.72
C ALA A 495 15.74 -13.92 14.47
N THR A 496 16.04 -13.42 13.26
CA THR A 496 17.37 -12.91 12.90
C THR A 496 17.67 -11.55 13.55
N THR A 497 18.95 -11.18 13.67
CA THR A 497 19.37 -9.83 14.15
C THR A 497 18.66 -8.73 13.35
N ARG A 498 18.67 -8.84 12.03
CA ARG A 498 18.02 -7.90 11.12
C ARG A 498 16.50 -7.78 11.33
N GLY A 499 15.84 -8.89 11.62
CA GLY A 499 14.42 -8.89 12.00
C GLY A 499 14.16 -8.12 13.30
N LYS A 500 15.06 -8.24 14.28
CA LYS A 500 15.00 -7.48 15.55
C LYS A 500 15.28 -5.99 15.35
N ASP A 501 16.30 -5.65 14.55
CA ASP A 501 16.66 -4.25 14.26
C ASP A 501 15.50 -3.51 13.59
N LEU A 502 14.81 -4.16 12.64
CA LEU A 502 13.61 -3.60 12.00
C LEU A 502 12.46 -3.41 12.96
N VAL A 503 12.30 -4.31 13.93
CA VAL A 503 11.31 -4.17 14.99
C VAL A 503 11.65 -2.96 15.85
N GLU A 504 12.90 -2.81 16.29
CA GLU A 504 13.36 -1.67 17.09
C GLU A 504 13.17 -0.34 16.35
N ALA A 505 13.60 -0.28 15.09
CA ALA A 505 13.40 0.89 14.23
C ALA A 505 11.92 1.24 14.05
N ALA A 506 11.04 0.24 13.90
CA ALA A 506 9.60 0.46 13.73
C ALA A 506 8.86 0.90 15.02
N LEU A 507 9.50 0.74 16.18
CA LEU A 507 8.99 1.15 17.48
C LEU A 507 9.53 2.52 17.95
N GLY A 508 10.67 2.97 17.43
CA GLY A 508 11.29 4.27 17.75
C GLY A 508 12.01 4.31 19.11
N GLU A 509 12.91 5.29 19.30
CA GLU A 509 13.77 5.43 20.49
C GLU A 509 12.99 5.48 21.82
N ASP A 510 11.76 5.99 21.81
CA ASP A 510 10.92 6.13 23.01
C ASP A 510 10.32 4.80 23.52
N SER A 511 10.40 3.74 22.71
CA SER A 511 10.01 2.39 23.13
C SER A 511 11.14 1.63 23.86
N GLY A 512 12.38 2.14 23.74
CA GLY A 512 13.63 1.46 24.07
C GLY A 512 14.33 1.93 25.34
N LYS A 513 13.73 2.82 26.16
CA LYS A 513 14.12 2.88 27.57
C LYS A 513 13.78 1.53 28.16
N SER A 514 14.79 0.67 28.31
CA SER A 514 14.76 -0.66 28.94
C SER A 514 13.69 -0.71 30.02
N ALA A 515 12.46 -1.06 29.64
CA ALA A 515 11.43 -1.39 30.60
C ALA A 515 12.02 -2.57 31.37
N ALA A 516 12.13 -2.44 32.68
CA ALA A 516 12.58 -3.55 33.51
C ALA A 516 11.83 -4.81 33.03
N ARG A 517 12.54 -5.91 32.78
CA ARG A 517 11.86 -7.15 32.39
C ARG A 517 11.58 -7.96 33.64
N LYS A 518 10.38 -8.49 33.74
CA LYS A 518 9.99 -9.42 34.81
C LYS A 518 9.73 -10.78 34.20
N THR A 519 10.28 -11.82 34.82
CA THR A 519 9.97 -13.20 34.45
C THR A 519 8.69 -13.62 35.17
N VAL A 520 7.63 -13.86 34.40
CA VAL A 520 6.39 -14.47 34.87
C VAL A 520 6.56 -15.99 34.82
N ARG A 521 6.24 -16.67 35.93
CA ARG A 521 6.30 -18.13 36.01
C ARG A 521 4.93 -18.70 36.34
N GLY A 522 4.65 -19.88 35.78
CA GLY A 522 3.39 -20.56 36.04
C GLY A 522 3.37 -21.98 35.53
N LYS A 523 2.17 -22.55 35.52
CA LYS A 523 1.88 -23.91 35.09
C LYS A 523 0.62 -23.95 34.24
N VAL A 524 0.70 -24.60 33.08
CA VAL A 524 -0.45 -24.93 32.23
C VAL A 524 -0.98 -26.29 32.63
N VAL A 525 -2.29 -26.37 32.86
CA VAL A 525 -2.99 -27.59 33.26
C VAL A 525 -4.27 -27.79 32.47
N ASP A 526 -4.77 -29.02 32.39
CA ASP A 526 -6.12 -29.30 31.87
C ASP A 526 -7.20 -29.12 32.96
N SER A 527 -8.46 -29.29 32.58
CA SER A 527 -9.62 -29.19 33.51
C SER A 527 -9.62 -30.21 34.65
N ALA A 528 -8.84 -31.30 34.54
CA ALA A 528 -8.62 -32.26 35.62
C ALA A 528 -7.41 -31.88 36.50
N GLY A 529 -6.77 -30.74 36.20
CA GLY A 529 -5.60 -30.23 36.90
C GLY A 529 -4.28 -30.92 36.57
N ARG A 530 -4.25 -31.76 35.52
CA ARG A 530 -3.04 -32.45 35.06
C ARG A 530 -2.18 -31.50 34.22
N PRO A 531 -0.84 -31.57 34.30
CA PRO A 531 0.03 -30.74 33.48
C PRO A 531 -0.19 -30.92 31.99
N VAL A 532 -0.03 -29.84 31.22
CA VAL A 532 -0.07 -29.86 29.75
C VAL A 532 1.26 -29.35 29.20
N ALA A 533 1.97 -30.24 28.53
CA ALA A 533 3.22 -29.94 27.81
C ALA A 533 2.94 -29.30 26.45
N GLY A 534 3.86 -28.47 25.97
CA GLY A 534 3.80 -27.90 24.62
C GLY A 534 2.65 -26.93 24.37
N ALA A 535 2.02 -26.39 25.43
CA ALA A 535 1.03 -25.33 25.28
C ALA A 535 1.75 -24.00 25.02
N ASP A 536 1.30 -23.25 24.01
CA ASP A 536 1.76 -21.89 23.74
C ASP A 536 1.24 -20.96 24.83
N VAL A 537 2.15 -20.28 25.52
CA VAL A 537 1.82 -19.28 26.54
C VAL A 537 2.16 -17.90 26.00
N VAL A 538 1.20 -16.98 26.06
CA VAL A 538 1.30 -15.62 25.52
C VAL A 538 0.97 -14.60 26.59
N ALA A 539 1.77 -13.53 26.66
CA ALA A 539 1.49 -12.35 27.46
C ALA A 539 1.51 -11.08 26.60
N GLY A 540 0.60 -10.14 26.84
CA GLY A 540 0.61 -8.85 26.13
C GLY A 540 -0.48 -7.89 26.61
N LYS A 541 -0.41 -6.61 26.19
CA LYS A 541 -1.44 -5.60 26.50
C LYS A 541 -2.78 -5.89 25.83
N LEU A 542 -2.75 -6.58 24.71
CA LEU A 542 -3.93 -7.01 23.98
C LEU A 542 -3.67 -8.40 23.42
N VAL A 543 -4.41 -9.39 23.92
CA VAL A 543 -4.38 -10.76 23.41
C VAL A 543 -5.74 -11.01 22.74
N VAL A 544 -5.80 -10.83 21.42
CA VAL A 544 -7.00 -11.07 20.62
C VAL A 544 -6.91 -12.46 20.01
N ALA A 545 -7.93 -13.29 20.22
CA ALA A 545 -8.08 -14.51 19.46
C ALA A 545 -8.91 -14.25 18.18
N ASP A 546 -8.42 -14.67 17.02
CA ASP A 546 -9.12 -14.52 15.73
C ASP A 546 -10.22 -15.58 15.51
N GLY A 547 -10.87 -16.01 16.58
CA GLY A 547 -11.87 -17.09 16.56
C GLY A 547 -11.31 -18.50 16.37
N LEU A 548 -10.03 -18.63 16.02
CA LEU A 548 -9.39 -19.92 15.78
C LEU A 548 -8.09 -20.11 16.57
N TYR A 549 -7.32 -19.05 16.82
CA TYR A 549 -6.06 -19.16 17.57
C TYR A 549 -5.89 -17.99 18.55
N LEU A 550 -5.42 -18.27 19.78
CA LEU A 550 -4.85 -17.23 20.65
C LEU A 550 -3.54 -16.67 20.07
N THR A 551 -2.90 -17.45 19.21
CA THR A 551 -1.46 -17.39 18.97
C THR A 551 -1.11 -17.34 17.49
N SER A 552 -1.94 -16.76 16.62
CA SER A 552 -1.44 -16.40 15.28
C SER A 552 -0.15 -15.62 15.52
N ARG A 553 1.01 -16.15 15.07
CA ARG A 553 2.28 -15.42 15.14
C ARG A 553 2.11 -14.25 14.19
N SER A 554 1.48 -13.18 14.67
CA SER A 554 1.23 -11.99 13.88
C SER A 554 2.55 -11.26 13.82
N GLY A 555 3.40 -11.65 12.87
CA GLY A 555 4.56 -10.94 12.34
C GLY A 555 5.26 -9.88 13.21
N GLY A 556 6.58 -10.00 13.36
CA GLY A 556 7.40 -9.32 14.37
C GLY A 556 7.03 -7.87 14.74
N ILE A 557 6.75 -6.97 13.79
CA ILE A 557 6.44 -5.55 14.08
C ILE A 557 5.11 -5.36 14.82
N VAL A 558 4.07 -6.13 14.45
CA VAL A 558 2.74 -6.00 15.08
C VAL A 558 2.78 -6.53 16.50
N GLU A 559 3.37 -7.70 16.69
CA GLU A 559 3.61 -8.28 18.02
C GLU A 559 4.43 -7.37 18.92
N ALA A 560 5.50 -6.77 18.39
CA ALA A 560 6.36 -5.89 19.15
C ALA A 560 5.64 -4.58 19.56
N ARG A 561 4.81 -4.00 18.68
CA ARG A 561 3.95 -2.85 19.02
C ARG A 561 2.94 -3.16 20.11
N LEU A 562 2.41 -4.39 20.10
CA LEU A 562 1.49 -4.88 21.10
C LEU A 562 2.19 -5.42 22.37
N ARG A 563 3.54 -5.36 22.40
CA ARG A 563 4.40 -5.88 23.48
C ARG A 563 4.08 -7.34 23.84
N VAL A 564 3.86 -8.16 22.82
CA VAL A 564 3.51 -9.57 23.00
C VAL A 564 4.77 -10.39 23.28
N ALA A 565 4.77 -11.13 24.38
CA ALA A 565 5.79 -12.10 24.74
C ALA A 565 5.23 -13.52 24.64
N ARG A 566 6.08 -14.50 24.26
CA ARG A 566 5.67 -15.89 24.06
C ARG A 566 6.66 -16.89 24.66
N THR A 567 6.15 -18.01 25.13
CA THR A 567 6.92 -19.19 25.55
C THR A 567 6.08 -20.45 25.32
N THR A 568 6.66 -21.63 25.55
CA THR A 568 5.94 -22.91 25.53
C THR A 568 6.05 -23.58 26.89
N SER A 569 5.02 -24.31 27.31
CA SER A 569 5.07 -25.08 28.54
C SER A 569 5.97 -26.31 28.39
N ALA A 570 6.78 -26.58 29.41
CA ALA A 570 7.62 -27.77 29.52
C ALA A 570 6.79 -29.03 29.76
N ASP A 571 7.45 -30.20 29.77
CA ASP A 571 6.82 -31.52 29.95
C ASP A 571 5.98 -31.62 31.23
N ASP A 572 6.43 -30.96 32.30
CA ASP A 572 5.74 -30.92 33.57
C ASP A 572 4.67 -29.81 33.63
N GLY A 573 4.37 -29.16 32.51
CA GLY A 573 3.44 -28.05 32.33
C GLY A 573 3.94 -26.68 32.79
N THR A 574 5.16 -26.57 33.32
CA THR A 574 5.68 -25.28 33.79
C THR A 574 6.08 -24.36 32.64
N PHE A 575 6.03 -23.05 32.86
CA PHE A 575 6.54 -22.06 31.92
C PHE A 575 7.25 -20.92 32.66
N ALA A 576 8.17 -20.28 31.95
CA ALA A 576 8.79 -19.01 32.32
C ALA A 576 8.74 -18.09 31.10
N LEU A 577 8.26 -16.86 31.32
CA LEU A 577 8.03 -15.89 30.26
C LEU A 577 8.54 -14.52 30.69
N ASP A 578 9.49 -13.98 29.95
CA ASP A 578 9.99 -12.61 30.19
C ASP A 578 9.05 -11.60 29.54
N VAL A 579 8.51 -10.69 30.35
CA VAL A 579 7.58 -9.64 29.92
C VAL A 579 8.11 -8.27 30.29
N ALA A 580 7.66 -7.23 29.59
CA ALA A 580 7.92 -5.84 29.98
C ALA A 580 7.24 -5.53 31.33
N ASP A 581 7.90 -4.79 32.22
CA ASP A 581 7.33 -4.32 33.49
C ASP A 581 6.31 -3.22 33.23
N ASP A 582 5.11 -3.66 32.85
CA ASP A 582 3.94 -2.84 32.54
C ASP A 582 2.79 -3.29 33.45
N ALA A 583 1.99 -2.34 33.93
CA ALA A 583 1.01 -2.60 34.99
C ALA A 583 -0.19 -3.47 34.55
N ASP A 584 -0.36 -3.72 33.24
CA ASP A 584 -1.58 -4.30 32.66
C ASP A 584 -1.28 -5.30 31.52
N LEU A 585 -0.73 -6.48 31.85
CA LEU A 585 -0.52 -7.56 30.88
C LEU A 585 -1.51 -8.72 31.10
N PHE A 586 -2.09 -9.21 29.99
CA PHE A 586 -2.93 -10.39 29.98
C PHE A 586 -2.10 -11.63 29.69
N LEU A 587 -2.40 -12.73 30.36
CA LEU A 587 -1.70 -14.01 30.20
C LEU A 587 -2.70 -15.09 29.77
N ALA A 588 -2.40 -15.83 28.72
CA ALA A 588 -3.22 -16.94 28.25
C ALA A 588 -2.36 -18.08 27.71
N ALA A 589 -2.91 -19.29 27.73
CA ALA A 589 -2.29 -20.48 27.16
C ALA A 589 -3.24 -21.17 26.17
N GLU A 590 -2.66 -21.75 25.12
CA GLU A 590 -3.38 -22.56 24.14
C GLU A 590 -2.62 -23.84 23.83
N HIS A 591 -3.36 -24.92 23.68
CA HIS A 591 -2.85 -26.15 23.09
C HIS A 591 -3.82 -26.62 22.01
N ALA A 592 -3.30 -26.97 20.84
CA ALA A 592 -4.10 -27.31 19.66
C ALA A 592 -5.26 -28.28 19.95
N ASP A 593 -4.98 -29.35 20.71
CA ASP A 593 -5.97 -30.40 21.01
C ASP A 593 -6.58 -30.34 22.43
N ARG A 594 -5.97 -29.61 23.36
CA ARG A 594 -6.36 -29.64 24.78
C ARG A 594 -7.18 -28.42 25.19
N GLY A 595 -7.21 -27.39 24.35
CA GLY A 595 -8.06 -26.23 24.53
C GLY A 595 -7.30 -24.95 24.83
N ARG A 596 -8.03 -23.98 25.38
CA ARG A 596 -7.56 -22.61 25.61
C ARG A 596 -7.86 -22.18 27.03
N SER A 597 -6.90 -21.55 27.69
CA SER A 597 -7.15 -20.93 28.98
C SER A 597 -7.93 -19.65 28.81
N VAL A 598 -8.78 -19.36 29.80
CA VAL A 598 -9.38 -18.04 29.95
C VAL A 598 -8.36 -17.13 30.64
N PRO A 599 -8.21 -15.86 30.24
CA PRO A 599 -7.32 -14.95 30.93
C PRO A 599 -7.70 -14.91 32.42
N PRO A 600 -6.76 -15.08 33.37
CA PRO A 600 -7.06 -14.81 34.76
C PRO A 600 -7.47 -13.33 34.90
N GLU A 601 -8.36 -13.02 35.84
CA GLU A 601 -8.68 -11.64 36.25
C GLU A 601 -7.37 -10.85 36.39
N LYS A 602 -7.36 -9.62 35.83
CA LYS A 602 -6.22 -8.68 35.73
C LYS A 602 -5.04 -9.11 36.61
N ALA A 603 -3.93 -9.52 36.02
CA ALA A 603 -2.72 -9.77 36.79
C ALA A 603 -2.05 -8.41 37.08
N PRO A 604 -2.17 -7.80 38.28
CA PRO A 604 -1.34 -6.67 38.61
C PRO A 604 0.10 -7.19 38.67
N ILE A 605 0.87 -6.95 37.61
CA ILE A 605 2.33 -7.06 37.65
C ILE A 605 2.92 -5.79 38.32
N SER A 606 2.05 -4.81 38.61
CA SER A 606 2.37 -3.58 39.33
C SER A 606 2.59 -3.82 40.82
N GLU A 607 3.62 -3.15 41.34
CA GLU A 607 4.05 -3.05 42.74
C GLU A 607 4.99 -4.15 43.27
N GLY A 608 6.19 -4.24 42.66
CA GLY A 608 7.44 -4.51 43.41
C GLY A 608 7.58 -5.80 44.22
N LYS A 609 6.58 -6.67 44.26
CA LYS A 609 6.60 -7.99 44.89
C LYS A 609 6.36 -9.01 43.77
N PRO A 610 7.28 -9.98 43.57
CA PRO A 610 7.00 -11.12 42.71
C PRO A 610 5.65 -11.70 43.13
N SER A 611 4.76 -12.01 42.18
CA SER A 611 3.55 -12.77 42.48
C SER A 611 3.92 -13.92 43.41
N ALA A 612 3.48 -13.87 44.68
CA ALA A 612 3.88 -14.83 45.70
C ALA A 612 3.38 -16.26 45.40
N ARG A 613 2.63 -16.44 44.30
CA ARG A 613 2.14 -17.73 43.78
C ARG A 613 2.36 -17.83 42.27
N PRO A 614 2.85 -18.97 41.75
CA PRO A 614 2.97 -19.20 40.31
C PRO A 614 1.58 -19.21 39.66
N PHE A 615 1.49 -18.62 38.46
CA PHE A 615 0.23 -18.58 37.71
C PHE A 615 -0.22 -20.00 37.35
N ARG A 616 -1.52 -20.26 37.39
CA ARG A 616 -2.11 -21.52 36.94
C ARG A 616 -3.05 -21.23 35.78
N LEU A 617 -2.68 -21.67 34.58
CA LEU A 617 -3.46 -21.48 33.36
C LEU A 617 -4.19 -22.78 33.05
N GLU A 618 -5.49 -22.82 33.32
CA GLU A 618 -6.32 -24.00 33.07
C GLU A 618 -6.92 -23.95 31.66
N LEU A 619 -6.60 -24.96 30.84
CA LEU A 619 -7.14 -25.09 29.49
C LEU A 619 -8.56 -25.63 29.52
N ARG A 620 -9.47 -24.90 28.87
CA ARG A 620 -10.83 -25.35 28.59
C ARG A 620 -10.91 -25.93 27.19
N PRO A 621 -11.42 -27.16 27.01
CA PRO A 621 -11.56 -27.78 25.69
C PRO A 621 -12.37 -26.91 24.72
N PHE A 622 -12.07 -27.04 23.42
CA PHE A 622 -12.77 -26.29 22.38
C PHE A 622 -14.15 -26.87 22.06
N GLY A 623 -15.11 -25.99 21.78
CA GLY A 623 -16.31 -26.25 21.00
C GLY A 623 -16.34 -25.36 19.75
N ARG A 624 -17.39 -25.53 18.94
CA ARG A 624 -17.64 -24.74 17.72
C ARG A 624 -18.91 -23.92 17.88
N LEU A 625 -18.92 -22.76 17.24
CA LEU A 625 -20.10 -21.90 17.14
C LEU A 625 -20.30 -21.51 15.69
N GLU A 626 -21.46 -21.80 15.13
CA GLU A 626 -21.82 -21.37 13.78
C GLU A 626 -23.23 -20.81 13.75
N GLY A 627 -23.55 -20.03 12.73
CA GLY A 627 -24.89 -19.49 12.57
C GLY A 627 -24.94 -18.34 11.59
N ARG A 628 -26.09 -17.67 11.56
CA ARG A 628 -26.34 -16.54 10.67
C ARG A 628 -26.44 -15.22 11.42
N ALA A 629 -25.66 -14.26 10.98
CA ALA A 629 -25.92 -12.84 11.18
C ALA A 629 -27.05 -12.43 10.20
N GLU A 630 -28.16 -11.97 10.75
CA GLU A 630 -29.30 -11.47 9.98
C GLU A 630 -29.43 -9.96 10.17
N GLY A 631 -29.83 -9.20 9.16
CA GLY A 631 -30.11 -7.77 9.27
C GLY A 631 -31.39 -7.41 8.53
N ALA A 632 -31.97 -6.23 8.80
CA ALA A 632 -33.13 -5.76 8.03
C ALA A 632 -32.78 -5.45 6.55
N ASP A 633 -31.51 -5.10 6.30
CA ASP A 633 -30.89 -4.94 4.98
C ASP A 633 -29.79 -5.99 4.77
N GLU A 634 -29.30 -6.16 3.54
CA GLU A 634 -28.11 -6.98 3.24
C GLU A 634 -26.92 -6.50 4.09
N LEU A 635 -26.33 -7.40 4.89
CA LEU A 635 -25.26 -7.04 5.83
C LEU A 635 -24.06 -6.43 5.09
N PRO A 636 -23.55 -5.27 5.52
CA PRO A 636 -22.37 -4.68 4.91
C PRO A 636 -21.20 -5.66 4.93
N PRO A 637 -20.43 -5.75 3.84
CA PRO A 637 -19.21 -6.54 3.83
C PRO A 637 -18.25 -6.10 4.95
N GLY A 638 -17.62 -7.06 5.64
CA GLY A 638 -16.75 -6.78 6.79
C GLY A 638 -17.46 -6.67 8.14
N THR A 639 -18.77 -6.93 8.19
CA THR A 639 -19.50 -7.07 9.46
C THR A 639 -18.82 -8.15 10.32
N THR A 640 -18.43 -7.79 11.53
CA THR A 640 -17.64 -8.63 12.44
C THR A 640 -18.49 -9.03 13.64
N LEU A 641 -18.52 -10.32 13.93
CA LEU A 641 -19.13 -10.88 15.13
C LEU A 641 -18.04 -11.09 16.18
N TYR A 642 -18.24 -10.53 17.37
CA TYR A 642 -17.40 -10.71 18.55
C TYR A 642 -18.07 -11.67 19.52
N ALA A 643 -17.32 -12.65 20.04
CA ALA A 643 -17.78 -13.67 20.97
C ALA A 643 -17.20 -13.43 22.38
N GLY A 644 -18.10 -12.91 23.23
CA GLY A 644 -17.97 -12.42 24.59
C GLY A 644 -17.87 -13.39 25.75
N LEU A 645 -16.75 -14.00 26.15
CA LEU A 645 -16.82 -14.90 27.32
C LEU A 645 -17.32 -14.16 28.58
N VAL A 646 -18.44 -14.61 29.15
CA VAL A 646 -19.11 -14.01 30.31
C VAL A 646 -18.19 -13.97 31.53
N ALA A 647 -17.36 -14.99 31.70
CA ALA A 647 -16.42 -15.10 32.81
C ALA A 647 -15.25 -14.10 32.75
N SER A 648 -15.07 -13.38 31.64
CA SER A 648 -14.01 -12.36 31.49
C SER A 648 -14.55 -10.91 31.52
N ARG A 649 -15.77 -10.68 32.03
CA ARG A 649 -16.37 -9.33 32.18
C ARG A 649 -15.48 -8.41 33.04
N GLY A 650 -15.32 -7.14 32.63
CA GLY A 650 -14.51 -6.14 33.35
C GLY A 650 -13.00 -6.15 33.06
N SER A 651 -12.51 -7.11 32.27
CA SER A 651 -11.07 -7.25 31.95
C SER A 651 -10.60 -6.45 30.72
N GLY A 652 -11.51 -5.90 29.90
CA GLY A 652 -11.13 -5.20 28.66
C GLY A 652 -10.58 -6.10 27.54
N VAL A 653 -10.66 -7.43 27.69
CA VAL A 653 -10.09 -8.41 26.75
C VAL A 653 -11.02 -8.71 25.57
N PRO A 654 -10.53 -8.67 24.32
CA PRO A 654 -11.29 -9.15 23.16
C PRO A 654 -11.30 -10.69 23.12
N LEU A 655 -12.42 -11.24 23.53
CA LEU A 655 -13.40 -11.91 22.70
C LEU A 655 -12.89 -12.41 21.34
N ALA A 656 -13.05 -13.71 21.10
CA ALA A 656 -12.88 -14.29 19.77
C ALA A 656 -13.69 -13.49 18.74
N GLN A 657 -13.13 -13.15 17.58
CA GLN A 657 -13.85 -12.43 16.53
C GLN A 657 -13.84 -13.18 15.20
N VAL A 658 -14.93 -13.11 14.44
CA VAL A 658 -15.04 -13.67 13.08
C VAL A 658 -15.83 -12.70 12.20
N VAL A 659 -15.40 -12.51 10.97
CA VAL A 659 -16.14 -11.72 9.97
C VAL A 659 -17.27 -12.57 9.39
N ALA A 660 -18.50 -12.07 9.45
CA ALA A 660 -19.66 -12.72 8.84
C ALA A 660 -19.59 -12.61 7.31
N ARG A 661 -19.81 -13.72 6.59
CA ARG A 661 -19.77 -13.82 5.12
C ARG A 661 -21.12 -14.23 4.58
N LYS A 662 -21.73 -13.43 3.70
CA LYS A 662 -23.09 -13.71 3.19
C LYS A 662 -24.08 -13.98 4.33
N GLY A 663 -23.88 -13.30 5.47
CA GLY A 663 -24.62 -13.51 6.69
C GLY A 663 -24.20 -14.74 7.50
N GLU A 664 -23.25 -15.57 7.11
CA GLU A 664 -22.83 -16.75 7.89
C GLU A 664 -21.55 -16.46 8.69
N PHE A 665 -21.47 -16.95 9.92
CA PHE A 665 -20.27 -16.91 10.76
C PHE A 665 -19.93 -18.30 11.30
N ASN A 666 -18.64 -18.54 11.53
CA ASN A 666 -18.15 -19.79 12.11
C ASN A 666 -16.92 -19.54 12.98
N PHE A 667 -17.04 -19.82 14.27
CA PHE A 667 -15.93 -19.97 15.19
C PHE A 667 -15.58 -21.44 15.34
N GLY A 668 -14.45 -21.85 14.78
CA GLY A 668 -14.01 -23.24 14.83
C GLY A 668 -13.39 -23.68 16.16
N ARG A 669 -12.94 -22.73 17.01
CA ARG A 669 -12.25 -23.03 18.28
C ARG A 669 -12.59 -21.99 19.36
N LEU A 670 -13.69 -22.19 20.06
CA LEU A 670 -14.04 -21.43 21.27
C LEU A 670 -13.87 -22.31 22.52
N PRO A 671 -13.13 -21.88 23.56
CA PRO A 671 -13.09 -22.63 24.81
C PRO A 671 -14.50 -22.77 25.41
N ALA A 672 -14.80 -23.90 26.02
CA ALA A 672 -16.10 -24.14 26.63
C ALA A 672 -16.47 -23.05 27.66
N GLY A 673 -17.73 -22.61 27.62
CA GLY A 673 -18.24 -21.57 28.50
C GLY A 673 -19.42 -20.79 27.91
N ARG A 674 -19.90 -19.80 28.68
CA ARG A 674 -20.97 -18.89 28.27
C ARG A 674 -20.40 -17.65 27.59
N TYR A 675 -20.96 -17.31 26.43
CA TYR A 675 -20.53 -16.20 25.58
C TYR A 675 -21.65 -15.19 25.34
N VAL A 676 -21.29 -13.94 25.14
CA VAL A 676 -22.12 -12.82 24.69
C VAL A 676 -21.70 -12.47 23.28
N LEU A 677 -22.50 -12.82 22.28
CA LEU A 677 -22.24 -12.50 20.89
C LEU A 677 -22.60 -11.05 20.61
N ARG A 678 -21.75 -10.34 19.87
CA ARG A 678 -21.90 -8.91 19.55
C ARG A 678 -21.61 -8.69 18.08
N LEU A 679 -22.61 -8.29 17.30
CA LEU A 679 -22.44 -8.04 15.87
C LEU A 679 -22.13 -6.55 15.65
N VAL A 680 -21.03 -6.24 14.94
CA VAL A 680 -20.55 -4.89 14.68
C VAL A 680 -20.39 -4.68 13.18
N ARG A 681 -21.00 -3.60 12.64
CA ARG A 681 -20.86 -3.23 11.23
C ARG A 681 -19.46 -2.69 10.91
N ALA A 682 -18.94 -3.00 9.72
CA ALA A 682 -17.69 -2.43 9.23
C ALA A 682 -17.75 -0.89 9.19
N ASN A 683 -16.70 -0.22 9.66
CA ASN A 683 -16.55 1.24 9.68
C ASN A 683 -17.60 2.00 10.52
N GLN A 684 -18.29 1.35 11.47
CA GLN A 684 -19.08 2.02 12.50
C GLN A 684 -18.44 1.81 13.87
N ASP A 685 -18.56 2.82 14.74
CA ASP A 685 -18.25 2.66 16.16
C ASP A 685 -19.09 1.51 16.74
N ALA A 686 -18.54 0.78 17.71
CA ALA A 686 -19.17 -0.35 18.39
C ALA A 686 -20.43 0.02 19.22
N SER A 687 -21.08 1.14 18.89
CA SER A 687 -22.19 1.77 19.59
C SER A 687 -23.54 1.09 19.37
N ASN A 688 -23.66 0.19 18.38
CA ASN A 688 -24.89 -0.52 18.05
C ASN A 688 -24.70 -2.03 18.16
N VAL A 689 -24.87 -2.57 19.36
CA VAL A 689 -24.68 -3.99 19.63
C VAL A 689 -25.94 -4.56 20.26
N GLU A 690 -26.68 -5.36 19.51
CA GLU A 690 -27.53 -6.39 20.11
C GLU A 690 -26.64 -7.53 20.58
N SER A 691 -26.92 -8.00 21.80
CA SER A 691 -26.14 -9.06 22.44
C SER A 691 -26.98 -10.32 22.62
N THR A 692 -26.45 -11.46 22.17
CA THR A 692 -27.08 -12.78 22.34
C THR A 692 -26.19 -13.63 23.22
N GLU A 693 -26.72 -14.21 24.30
CA GLU A 693 -25.97 -15.16 25.10
C GLU A 693 -26.05 -16.58 24.51
N VAL A 694 -24.92 -17.28 24.46
CA VAL A 694 -24.81 -18.65 23.95
C VAL A 694 -23.89 -19.48 24.84
N GLU A 695 -24.21 -20.76 25.03
CA GLU A 695 -23.36 -21.72 25.73
C GLU A 695 -22.59 -22.59 24.74
N ILE A 696 -21.27 -22.65 24.90
CA ILE A 696 -20.37 -23.49 24.11
C ILE A 696 -19.94 -24.69 24.94
N ARG A 697 -20.16 -25.90 24.42
CA ARG A 697 -19.77 -27.16 25.06
C ARG A 697 -18.57 -27.81 24.38
N PRO A 698 -17.72 -28.54 25.13
CA PRO A 698 -16.58 -29.27 24.57
C PRO A 698 -16.97 -30.20 23.42
N GLY A 699 -16.28 -30.12 22.27
CA GLY A 699 -16.45 -31.01 21.12
C GLY A 699 -17.76 -30.86 20.34
N GLU A 700 -18.70 -30.04 20.81
CA GLU A 700 -20.00 -29.81 20.17
C GLU A 700 -19.96 -28.63 19.22
N THR A 701 -20.86 -28.62 18.24
CA THR A 701 -21.14 -27.45 17.39
C THR A 701 -22.45 -26.82 17.83
N THR A 702 -22.36 -25.65 18.46
CA THR A 702 -23.51 -24.84 18.84
C THR A 702 -23.95 -24.00 17.63
N ARG A 703 -25.25 -24.01 17.34
CA ARG A 703 -25.86 -23.17 16.29
C ARG A 703 -26.71 -22.07 16.90
N THR A 704 -26.44 -20.81 16.55
CA THR A 704 -27.30 -19.68 16.95
C THR A 704 -27.26 -18.58 15.91
N ASP A 705 -28.39 -17.98 15.61
CA ASP A 705 -28.46 -16.81 14.75
C ASP A 705 -28.38 -15.53 15.59
N VAL A 706 -27.78 -14.48 15.04
CA VAL A 706 -27.63 -13.18 15.68
C VAL A 706 -28.29 -12.15 14.77
N LYS A 707 -29.37 -11.54 15.24
CA LYS A 707 -30.09 -10.52 14.49
C LYS A 707 -29.46 -9.15 14.73
N LEU A 708 -29.43 -8.34 13.68
CA LEU A 708 -29.10 -6.93 13.65
C LEU A 708 -30.42 -6.19 13.42
N THR A 709 -31.14 -5.90 14.50
CA THR A 709 -32.45 -5.26 14.38
C THR A 709 -32.28 -3.81 13.92
N ALA A 710 -32.51 -3.53 12.64
CA ALA A 710 -32.41 -2.18 12.09
C ALA A 710 -33.66 -1.31 12.36
N THR A 711 -34.71 -1.86 12.96
CA THR A 711 -36.02 -1.19 13.11
C THR A 711 -36.20 -0.49 14.46
N GLY A 712 -35.10 -0.14 15.14
CA GLY A 712 -35.16 0.65 16.36
C GLY A 712 -35.02 2.15 16.09
N GLN A 713 -35.45 2.95 17.04
CA GLN A 713 -35.45 4.41 16.98
C GLN A 713 -34.02 4.96 16.98
N ARG A 714 -33.90 6.16 16.40
CA ARG A 714 -32.68 6.97 16.49
C ARG A 714 -32.74 7.80 17.75
N ILE A 715 -31.68 7.79 18.56
CA ILE A 715 -31.55 8.65 19.74
C ILE A 715 -30.39 9.59 19.49
N GLU A 716 -30.62 10.88 19.63
CA GLU A 716 -29.59 11.89 19.52
C GLU A 716 -29.39 12.53 20.90
N VAL A 717 -28.21 12.34 21.48
CA VAL A 717 -27.88 12.87 22.80
C VAL A 717 -26.99 14.08 22.63
N LEU A 718 -27.48 15.23 23.06
CA LEU A 718 -26.73 16.48 23.10
C LEU A 718 -26.32 16.79 24.54
N VAL A 719 -25.03 17.02 24.76
CA VAL A 719 -24.50 17.35 26.09
C VAL A 719 -24.25 18.85 26.17
N LYS A 720 -24.74 19.50 27.25
CA LYS A 720 -24.58 20.94 27.50
C LYS A 720 -24.07 21.21 28.90
N LEU A 721 -23.27 22.27 29.08
CA LEU A 721 -22.91 22.77 30.40
C LEU A 721 -24.02 23.65 30.96
N LYS A 722 -24.39 23.45 32.23
CA LYS A 722 -25.24 24.39 32.98
C LYS A 722 -24.56 25.76 33.02
N GLY A 723 -25.22 26.79 32.48
CA GLY A 723 -24.69 28.16 32.43
C GLY A 723 -24.18 28.65 31.07
N GLY A 724 -24.30 27.85 29.99
CA GLY A 724 -24.14 28.35 28.61
C GLY A 724 -22.78 28.12 27.94
N GLY A 725 -21.97 27.20 28.43
CA GLY A 725 -20.73 26.74 27.77
C GLY A 725 -20.91 25.50 26.87
N GLN A 726 -19.91 25.17 26.05
CA GLN A 726 -19.87 23.92 25.28
C GLN A 726 -18.91 22.91 25.91
N VAL A 727 -19.34 21.65 26.01
CA VAL A 727 -18.45 20.53 26.31
C VAL A 727 -17.72 20.15 25.02
N THR A 728 -16.39 20.08 25.06
CA THR A 728 -15.56 19.80 23.88
C THR A 728 -15.76 18.37 23.36
N ALA A 729 -15.93 17.41 24.25
CA ALA A 729 -16.26 16.03 23.93
C ALA A 729 -16.93 15.33 25.12
N SER A 730 -17.65 14.25 24.89
CA SER A 730 -18.27 13.48 25.96
C SER A 730 -18.37 12.03 25.54
N GLN A 731 -18.14 11.11 26.47
CA GLN A 731 -18.57 9.73 26.27
C GLN A 731 -20.02 9.63 26.72
N VAL A 732 -20.90 9.25 25.81
CA VAL A 732 -22.32 9.03 26.07
C VAL A 732 -22.57 7.53 26.08
N LEU A 733 -23.27 7.08 27.11
CA LEU A 733 -23.55 5.70 27.40
C LEU A 733 -25.07 5.53 27.50
N LEU A 734 -25.60 4.54 26.81
CA LEU A 734 -27.02 4.22 26.80
C LEU A 734 -27.20 2.82 27.40
N VAL A 735 -27.83 2.75 28.57
CA VAL A 735 -28.07 1.53 29.34
C VAL A 735 -29.57 1.20 29.25
N GLU A 736 -29.92 -0.07 29.03
CA GLU A 736 -31.33 -0.49 29.09
C GLU A 736 -31.81 -0.58 30.55
N GLY A 737 -32.98 -0.01 30.85
CA GLY A 737 -33.54 0.08 32.20
C GLY A 737 -33.13 1.34 32.97
N GLU A 738 -33.59 1.42 34.23
CA GLU A 738 -33.14 2.44 35.18
C GLU A 738 -31.79 2.02 35.75
N PHE A 739 -30.78 2.84 35.49
CA PHE A 739 -29.41 2.65 35.94
C PHE A 739 -28.99 3.84 36.78
N ASP A 740 -28.93 3.61 38.08
CA ASP A 740 -28.47 4.61 39.04
C ASP A 740 -27.01 4.35 39.42
N ILE A 741 -26.21 5.41 39.29
CA ILE A 741 -24.80 5.44 39.67
C ILE A 741 -24.66 6.50 40.75
N GLU A 742 -24.33 6.08 41.97
CA GLU A 742 -23.82 6.98 42.99
C GLU A 742 -22.52 7.63 42.48
N ARG A 743 -22.42 8.98 42.57
CA ARG A 743 -21.24 9.73 42.10
C ARG A 743 -19.97 9.13 42.73
N GLY A 744 -19.01 8.68 41.91
CA GLY A 744 -17.71 8.19 42.41
C GLY A 744 -16.90 7.27 41.48
N GLY A 745 -16.01 7.87 40.68
CA GLY A 745 -14.75 7.29 40.19
C GLY A 745 -14.75 5.88 39.55
N LYS A 746 -13.62 5.16 39.73
CA LYS A 746 -13.29 3.88 39.07
C LYS A 746 -14.28 2.75 39.37
N ALA A 747 -14.94 2.79 40.54
CA ALA A 747 -15.97 1.83 40.92
C ALA A 747 -17.26 2.01 40.10
N ALA A 748 -17.72 3.25 39.90
CA ALA A 748 -18.84 3.58 39.03
C ALA A 748 -18.57 3.16 37.57
N ASN A 749 -17.36 3.44 37.07
CA ASN A 749 -16.96 3.04 35.72
C ASN A 749 -16.88 1.52 35.55
N THR A 750 -16.38 0.80 36.56
CA THR A 750 -16.31 -0.67 36.51
C THR A 750 -17.70 -1.30 36.52
N LYS A 751 -18.63 -0.76 37.32
CA LYS A 751 -20.03 -1.21 37.37
C LYS A 751 -20.74 -0.95 36.03
N LEU A 752 -20.61 0.26 35.49
CA LEU A 752 -21.21 0.66 34.23
C LEU A 752 -20.67 -0.14 33.03
N LEU A 753 -19.35 -0.34 32.95
CA LEU A 753 -18.71 -1.15 31.90
C LEU A 753 -19.01 -2.65 32.02
N SER A 754 -19.54 -3.10 33.16
CA SER A 754 -19.99 -4.47 33.37
C SER A 754 -21.43 -4.73 32.90
N GLU A 755 -22.19 -3.68 32.55
CA GLU A 755 -23.58 -3.80 32.11
C GLU A 755 -23.69 -4.51 30.74
N PRO A 756 -24.44 -5.64 30.66
CA PRO A 756 -24.42 -6.50 29.48
C PRO A 756 -25.10 -5.90 28.23
N ARG A 757 -25.90 -4.84 28.41
CA ARG A 757 -26.65 -4.15 27.35
C ARG A 757 -26.26 -2.67 27.19
N LEU A 758 -25.07 -2.31 27.66
CA LEU A 758 -24.49 -0.97 27.50
C LEU A 758 -24.16 -0.69 26.02
N ARG A 759 -24.63 0.45 25.51
CA ARG A 759 -24.19 1.04 24.24
C ARG A 759 -23.37 2.31 24.54
N SER A 760 -22.37 2.61 23.73
CA SER A 760 -21.51 3.79 23.93
C SER A 760 -21.25 4.56 22.64
N ALA A 761 -21.30 5.89 22.67
CA ALA A 761 -20.93 6.77 21.58
C ALA A 761 -20.16 7.98 22.14
N PHE A 762 -19.38 8.67 21.30
CA PHE A 762 -18.72 9.92 21.70
C PHE A 762 -19.41 11.11 21.05
N THR A 763 -19.50 12.22 21.77
CA THR A 763 -19.70 13.54 21.17
C THR A 763 -18.34 14.13 20.83
N ASN A 764 -18.27 14.83 19.71
CA ASN A 764 -17.11 15.66 19.35
C ASN A 764 -17.62 17.05 18.97
N ARG A 765 -17.18 18.06 19.73
CA ARG A 765 -17.72 19.44 19.68
C ARG A 765 -19.24 19.42 19.87
N SER A 766 -19.96 20.33 19.20
CA SER A 766 -21.41 20.48 19.27
C SER A 766 -22.21 19.37 18.56
N GLN A 767 -21.58 18.28 18.08
CA GLN A 767 -22.30 17.20 17.42
C GLN A 767 -22.92 16.24 18.45
N PRO A 768 -24.20 15.86 18.29
CA PRO A 768 -24.84 14.93 19.20
C PRO A 768 -24.26 13.51 19.04
N ALA A 769 -24.23 12.77 20.14
CA ALA A 769 -23.97 11.34 20.11
C ALA A 769 -25.22 10.65 19.53
N VAL A 770 -25.04 9.88 18.45
CA VAL A 770 -26.15 9.24 17.75
C VAL A 770 -26.16 7.75 18.01
N PHE A 771 -27.25 7.26 18.61
CA PHE A 771 -27.58 5.85 18.70
C PHE A 771 -28.66 5.52 17.67
N SER A 772 -28.58 4.38 17.02
CA SER A 772 -29.59 3.94 16.04
C SER A 772 -30.01 2.50 16.35
N GLY A 773 -31.22 2.10 15.96
CA GLY A 773 -31.69 0.76 16.26
C GLY A 773 -31.96 0.54 17.76
N VAL A 774 -32.51 1.54 18.46
CA VAL A 774 -32.90 1.42 19.88
C VAL A 774 -34.38 1.01 19.98
N ALA A 775 -34.67 -0.11 20.64
CA ALA A 775 -36.06 -0.57 20.81
C ALA A 775 -36.84 0.39 21.75
N PRO A 776 -38.15 0.59 21.55
CA PRO A 776 -38.96 1.34 22.51
C PRO A 776 -38.89 0.72 23.92
N GLY A 777 -38.71 1.55 24.95
CA GLY A 777 -38.49 1.07 26.31
C GLY A 777 -37.90 2.13 27.23
N GLN A 778 -37.59 1.75 28.47
CA GLN A 778 -36.90 2.61 29.43
C GLN A 778 -35.39 2.39 29.34
N TYR A 779 -34.65 3.48 29.33
CA TYR A 779 -33.19 3.50 29.26
C TYR A 779 -32.64 4.51 30.25
N SER A 780 -31.34 4.45 30.51
CA SER A 780 -30.59 5.50 31.20
C SER A 780 -29.50 6.02 30.27
N VAL A 781 -29.48 7.35 30.07
CA VAL A 781 -28.45 8.06 29.32
C VAL A 781 -27.43 8.58 30.33
N CYS A 782 -26.26 7.96 30.35
CA CYS A 782 -25.13 8.31 31.20
C CYS A 782 -24.08 9.07 30.39
N VAL A 783 -23.61 10.21 30.92
CA VAL A 783 -22.67 11.10 30.22
C VAL A 783 -21.44 11.29 31.06
N VAL A 784 -20.29 11.14 30.41
CA VAL A 784 -18.96 11.49 30.92
C VAL A 784 -18.51 12.75 30.19
N PRO A 785 -18.60 13.93 30.81
CA PRO A 785 -18.23 15.18 30.16
C PRO A 785 -16.70 15.39 30.20
N LEU A 786 -16.09 15.62 29.04
CA LEU A 786 -14.65 15.74 28.86
C LEU A 786 -14.25 17.10 28.27
N ALA A 787 -13.22 17.73 28.83
CA ALA A 787 -12.71 19.03 28.41
C ALA A 787 -11.45 18.92 27.52
N GLY A 788 -11.48 18.04 26.51
CA GLY A 788 -10.38 17.87 25.55
C GLY A 788 -10.77 17.05 24.31
N ASP A 789 -9.81 16.76 23.44
CA ASP A 789 -10.03 16.02 22.19
C ASP A 789 -9.90 14.51 22.44
N VAL A 790 -10.99 13.77 22.29
CA VAL A 790 -11.00 12.30 22.43
C VAL A 790 -10.17 11.58 21.36
N ALA A 791 -9.78 12.25 20.28
CA ALA A 791 -8.85 11.73 19.28
C ALA A 791 -7.37 11.88 19.70
N ASP A 792 -7.08 12.70 20.71
CA ASP A 792 -5.74 12.85 21.28
C ASP A 792 -5.45 11.69 22.24
N ARG A 793 -4.41 10.92 21.90
CA ARG A 793 -4.01 9.73 22.66
C ARG A 793 -3.49 10.07 24.06
N ASP A 794 -2.80 11.20 24.21
CA ASP A 794 -2.23 11.62 25.49
C ASP A 794 -3.33 12.15 26.41
N PHE A 795 -4.29 12.88 25.85
CA PHE A 795 -5.50 13.29 26.56
C PHE A 795 -6.29 12.07 27.06
N MET A 796 -6.61 11.11 26.18
CA MET A 796 -7.36 9.91 26.56
C MET A 796 -6.60 9.05 27.58
N LYS A 797 -5.28 9.00 27.48
CA LYS A 797 -4.44 8.35 28.49
C LYS A 797 -4.53 9.06 29.84
N ALA A 798 -4.48 10.40 29.88
CA ALA A 798 -4.61 11.16 31.11
C ALA A 798 -5.99 11.02 31.76
N VAL A 799 -7.06 10.99 30.96
CA VAL A 799 -8.43 10.69 31.43
C VAL A 799 -8.50 9.30 32.05
N GLN A 800 -7.86 8.31 31.43
CA GLN A 800 -7.87 6.94 31.92
C GLN A 800 -7.01 6.74 33.18
N ASP A 801 -5.87 7.43 33.26
CA ASP A 801 -4.97 7.39 34.41
C ASP A 801 -5.62 8.07 35.65
N ASN A 802 -6.56 9.01 35.46
CA ASN A 802 -7.26 9.75 36.52
C ASN A 802 -8.77 9.49 36.53
N ILE A 803 -9.18 8.29 36.12
CA ILE A 803 -10.59 7.91 35.94
C ILE A 803 -11.43 8.00 37.24
N GLU A 804 -10.77 8.12 38.39
CA GLU A 804 -11.39 8.28 39.71
C GLU A 804 -12.00 9.67 39.93
N ASP A 805 -11.48 10.67 39.23
CA ASP A 805 -11.91 12.08 39.31
C ASP A 805 -12.98 12.43 38.25
N VAL A 806 -13.35 11.46 37.42
CA VAL A 806 -14.28 11.65 36.30
C VAL A 806 -15.71 11.43 36.77
N GLU A 807 -16.51 12.50 36.75
CA GLU A 807 -17.93 12.44 37.09
C GLU A 807 -18.77 11.83 35.96
N ILE A 808 -19.75 11.01 36.33
CA ILE A 808 -20.72 10.40 35.40
C ILE A 808 -22.11 10.91 35.77
N HIS A 809 -22.84 11.45 34.80
CA HIS A 809 -24.20 11.93 34.98
C HIS A 809 -25.19 11.03 34.24
N CYS A 810 -26.02 10.29 34.98
CA CYS A 810 -27.06 9.44 34.41
C CYS A 810 -28.44 10.07 34.53
N GLN A 811 -29.25 9.96 33.48
CA GLN A 811 -30.66 10.34 33.50
C GLN A 811 -31.54 9.26 32.87
N PRO A 812 -32.68 8.89 33.49
CA PRO A 812 -33.64 8.00 32.89
C PRO A 812 -34.26 8.65 31.64
N THR A 813 -34.46 7.86 30.59
CA THR A 813 -34.89 8.29 29.26
C THR A 813 -35.83 7.24 28.68
N ALA A 814 -37.08 7.64 28.44
CA ALA A 814 -38.06 6.81 27.76
C ALA A 814 -37.92 6.94 26.23
N VAL A 815 -37.80 5.82 25.54
CA VAL A 815 -37.69 5.76 24.07
C VAL A 815 -39.03 5.33 23.50
N SER A 816 -39.64 6.20 22.69
CA SER A 816 -40.98 5.97 22.11
C SER A 816 -40.89 5.48 20.66
N SER A 817 -41.95 4.85 20.15
CA SER A 817 -41.98 4.29 18.79
C SER A 817 -42.20 5.32 17.65
N GLN A 818 -42.32 6.62 17.92
CA GLN A 818 -42.88 7.57 16.94
C GLN A 818 -41.94 8.66 16.38
N SER A 819 -40.68 8.81 16.78
CA SER A 819 -39.73 9.80 16.21
C SER A 819 -38.32 9.66 16.80
N PRO A 820 -37.28 10.27 16.19
CA PRO A 820 -35.96 10.34 16.80
C PRO A 820 -36.08 10.93 18.22
N THR A 821 -35.61 10.22 19.22
CA THR A 821 -35.62 10.70 20.60
C THR A 821 -34.41 11.62 20.79
N ALA A 822 -34.63 12.94 20.76
CA ALA A 822 -33.59 13.90 21.10
C ALA A 822 -33.52 14.06 22.63
N VAL A 823 -32.35 13.81 23.20
CA VAL A 823 -32.11 13.85 24.64
C VAL A 823 -31.07 14.92 24.91
N VAL A 824 -31.41 15.91 25.72
CA VAL A 824 -30.43 16.89 26.20
C VAL A 824 -30.02 16.49 27.61
N VAL A 825 -28.71 16.39 27.85
CA VAL A 825 -28.15 16.13 29.18
C VAL A 825 -27.40 17.38 29.60
N GLU A 826 -27.82 17.98 30.71
CA GLU A 826 -27.13 19.13 31.32
C GLU A 826 -26.15 18.66 32.40
N VAL A 827 -24.87 18.99 32.22
CA VAL A 827 -23.79 18.64 33.15
C VAL A 827 -23.28 19.89 33.88
N GLU A 828 -22.81 19.72 35.11
CA GLU A 828 -22.34 20.82 35.98
C GLU A 828 -20.90 21.26 35.66
N GLY A 829 -20.08 20.34 35.14
CA GLY A 829 -18.70 20.58 34.72
C GLY A 829 -18.26 19.55 33.69
N ALA A 830 -17.04 19.72 33.16
CA ALA A 830 -16.38 18.74 32.31
C ALA A 830 -15.01 18.43 32.90
N TYR A 831 -14.65 17.16 32.92
CA TYR A 831 -13.37 16.73 33.44
C TYR A 831 -12.23 17.23 32.54
N ALA A 832 -11.32 18.01 33.14
CA ALA A 832 -10.07 18.43 32.52
C ALA A 832 -8.93 17.77 33.30
N PRO A 833 -8.12 16.89 32.66
CA PRO A 833 -6.96 16.34 33.33
C PRO A 833 -5.99 17.48 33.70
N PRO A 834 -5.30 17.40 34.85
CA PRO A 834 -4.34 18.41 35.26
C PRO A 834 -3.25 18.58 34.18
N ALA A 835 -2.91 19.82 33.86
CA ALA A 835 -1.82 20.12 32.93
C ALA A 835 -0.51 19.50 33.46
N ARG A 836 0.17 18.70 32.63
CA ARG A 836 1.50 18.18 32.93
C ARG A 836 2.57 19.25 32.80
#